data_AF-A0A951PKR3-F1
#
_entry.id   AF-A0A951PKR3-F1
#
_cell.length_a   1.000
_cell.length_b   1.000
_cell.length_c   1.000
_cell.angle_alpha   90.00
_cell.angle_beta   90.00
_cell.angle_gamma   90.00
#
_symmetry.space_group_name_H-M   'P 1'
#
loop_
_entity.id
_entity.type
_entity.pdbx_description
1 polymer ?
#
loop_
_entity_poly.entity_id
_entity_poly.type
_entity_poly.pdbx_seq_one_letter_code
_entity_poly.pdbx_strand_id
1 'polypeptide(L)'
;MSLRSDSSSMGHRRWWLIVPLSLVALLLAHGMALIYRIQPAVSLWFPPSGVAIALTLWFGTVGVVLTGITSILIAPLWGNDGWTQLAGLTDATEPLVAWLLYRYCFSGSLSLSCLRDAVAFILSAPVAACATSAIVGSFTLVAVGKMPASDLATSIPHWWLGNAIGTLAIAPTALLVVTPCLQNWGWLSSREQGVKSREEFCLHLVPTFWAEVVTILLFVVATATLIVSKTNQANFAFQQLSFLSFIPILWAATRFGVKGGMLTSSFCVLVTLLAYLLAYPNAISFPNFPVPAEVLHVHKLSLLVQCAVSLLVGCAITERAATMVVLAVERVRSKEHQARIQLSEQLIQLNNELTEANSRLEQSNRDKEDLLRREQIARADSEAARKVAETANRMKDDFLVVLSHELRTPLNPVLGWSRLLQSRKCDEATLNKALETIERNAKLLMQLIEDLLDVSGILQGQLSLNVSPVDLVPIIEAAIETVHLAAEAKSIQIQTVLQPNVGQVAGDRTRLQQVVWNLLSNAVKFTPPGGRVDVQLFSLGTQAQIRVSDTGSGISEDFLPFVFDYFRQADSSTTRVFGGLGLGLAIVHRLVELHGGTVQAESPGADLGATFTVSLPLIKADNNTSESKLMLDQEF
;
A
#
# COMPACT_ATOMS: atom_id res chain seq x y z
N MET A 1 -58.40 -10.42 -1.35
CA MET A 1 -58.91 -11.34 -2.37
C MET A 1 -57.76 -11.70 -3.30
N SER A 2 -57.16 -12.87 -3.11
CA SER A 2 -56.08 -13.44 -3.94
C SER A 2 -56.10 -14.96 -3.73
N LEU A 3 -57.08 -15.61 -4.34
CA LEU A 3 -57.10 -17.05 -4.56
C LEU A 3 -56.32 -17.30 -5.85
N ARG A 4 -55.07 -17.74 -5.76
CA ARG A 4 -54.31 -18.28 -6.90
C ARG A 4 -53.78 -19.67 -6.55
N SER A 5 -54.65 -20.65 -6.85
CA SER A 5 -54.37 -21.83 -7.67
C SER A 5 -52.96 -22.44 -7.65
N ASP A 6 -52.54 -23.03 -6.53
CA ASP A 6 -51.53 -24.09 -6.52
C ASP A 6 -51.98 -25.33 -5.70
N SER A 7 -53.30 -25.58 -5.67
CA SER A 7 -53.91 -26.67 -4.89
C SER A 7 -54.40 -27.86 -5.73
N SER A 8 -54.07 -27.96 -7.02
CA SER A 8 -54.81 -28.84 -7.94
C SER A 8 -54.17 -30.19 -8.29
N SER A 9 -52.92 -30.50 -7.94
CA SER A 9 -52.32 -31.81 -8.30
C SER A 9 -51.98 -32.76 -7.14
N MET A 10 -51.84 -32.27 -5.89
CA MET A 10 -51.59 -33.12 -4.70
C MET A 10 -52.79 -33.25 -3.73
N GLY A 11 -53.83 -32.43 -3.88
CA GLY A 11 -54.87 -32.25 -2.87
C GLY A 11 -55.95 -33.35 -2.78
N HIS A 12 -56.37 -33.97 -3.88
CA HIS A 12 -57.52 -34.90 -3.84
C HIS A 12 -57.20 -36.32 -3.35
N ARG A 13 -55.94 -36.79 -3.46
CA ARG A 13 -55.59 -38.20 -3.17
C ARG A 13 -55.56 -38.56 -1.69
N ARG A 14 -55.60 -37.60 -0.76
CA ARG A 14 -55.41 -37.84 0.69
C ARG A 14 -56.63 -37.55 1.56
N TRP A 15 -57.65 -36.87 1.03
CA TRP A 15 -58.90 -36.62 1.76
C TRP A 15 -59.59 -37.92 2.22
N TRP A 16 -59.47 -38.99 1.43
CA TRP A 16 -59.95 -40.33 1.77
C TRP A 16 -59.33 -40.93 3.05
N LEU A 17 -58.17 -40.43 3.51
CA LEU A 17 -57.54 -40.84 4.77
C LEU A 17 -57.73 -39.80 5.89
N ILE A 18 -57.67 -38.51 5.54
CA ILE A 18 -57.79 -37.41 6.51
C ILE A 18 -59.17 -37.41 7.18
N VAL A 19 -60.23 -37.53 6.37
CA VAL A 19 -61.61 -37.49 6.87
C VAL A 19 -61.91 -38.63 7.86
N PRO A 20 -61.67 -39.92 7.53
CA PRO A 20 -61.96 -41.00 8.48
C PRO A 20 -61.08 -40.94 9.72
N LEU A 21 -59.80 -40.57 9.61
CA LEU A 21 -58.93 -40.44 10.79
C LEU A 21 -59.40 -39.31 11.72
N SER A 22 -59.84 -38.18 11.14
CA SER A 22 -60.42 -37.06 11.90
C SER A 22 -61.73 -37.46 12.59
N LEU A 23 -62.57 -38.24 11.92
CA LEU A 23 -63.80 -38.79 12.49
C LEU A 23 -63.50 -39.74 13.66
N VAL A 24 -62.52 -40.64 13.51
CA VAL A 24 -62.07 -41.54 14.57
C VAL A 24 -61.52 -40.77 15.77
N ALA A 25 -60.70 -39.73 15.53
CA ALA A 25 -60.18 -38.89 16.60
C ALA A 25 -61.29 -38.20 17.39
N LEU A 26 -62.30 -37.65 16.71
CA LEU A 26 -63.47 -37.05 17.36
C LEU A 26 -64.32 -38.08 18.11
N LEU A 27 -64.53 -39.29 17.56
CA LEU A 27 -65.28 -40.36 18.22
C LEU A 27 -64.57 -40.82 19.51
N LEU A 28 -63.25 -41.02 19.45
CA LEU A 28 -62.45 -41.38 20.64
C LEU A 28 -62.51 -40.27 21.69
N ALA A 29 -62.41 -39.01 21.28
CA ALA A 29 -62.52 -37.86 22.18
C ALA A 29 -63.89 -37.82 22.88
N HIS A 30 -64.97 -38.12 22.17
CA HIS A 30 -66.31 -38.19 22.77
C HIS A 30 -66.46 -39.38 23.71
N GLY A 31 -65.89 -40.54 23.36
CA GLY A 31 -65.82 -41.70 24.24
C GLY A 31 -65.12 -41.38 25.55
N MET A 32 -64.01 -40.62 25.50
CA MET A 32 -63.35 -40.12 26.70
C MET A 32 -64.25 -39.18 27.50
N ALA A 33 -64.94 -38.23 26.85
CA ALA A 33 -65.83 -37.29 27.54
C ALA A 33 -66.98 -37.99 28.30
N LEU A 34 -67.52 -39.08 27.77
CA LEU A 34 -68.61 -39.87 28.39
C LEU A 34 -68.19 -40.51 29.73
N ILE A 35 -66.93 -40.93 29.82
CA ILE A 35 -66.35 -41.54 31.04
C ILE A 35 -66.34 -40.55 32.22
N TYR A 36 -66.33 -39.25 31.93
CA TYR A 36 -66.17 -38.18 32.92
C TYR A 36 -67.42 -37.29 33.09
N ARG A 37 -68.60 -37.82 32.75
CA ARG A 37 -69.85 -37.06 32.85
C ARG A 37 -70.16 -36.64 34.30
N ILE A 38 -70.49 -35.36 34.48
CA ILE A 38 -70.97 -34.79 35.74
C ILE A 38 -72.49 -34.89 35.82
N GLN A 39 -73.14 -34.60 34.70
CA GLN A 39 -74.57 -34.71 34.44
C GLN A 39 -74.76 -35.41 33.09
N PRO A 40 -75.97 -35.92 32.76
CA PRO A 40 -76.22 -36.61 31.49
C PRO A 40 -75.75 -35.84 30.25
N ALA A 41 -75.73 -34.51 30.29
CA ALA A 41 -75.33 -33.63 29.18
C ALA A 41 -73.99 -32.90 29.39
N VAL A 42 -73.32 -33.03 30.54
CA VAL A 42 -72.17 -32.19 30.91
C VAL A 42 -71.01 -33.04 31.41
N SER A 43 -69.81 -32.83 30.87
CA SER A 43 -68.60 -33.54 31.31
C SER A 43 -67.66 -32.70 32.17
N LEU A 44 -66.89 -33.38 33.02
CA LEU A 44 -65.81 -32.79 33.81
C LEU A 44 -64.72 -32.21 32.90
N TRP A 45 -64.42 -32.90 31.80
CA TRP A 45 -63.51 -32.45 30.77
C TRP A 45 -64.05 -32.88 29.41
N PHE A 46 -64.02 -31.97 28.44
CA PHE A 46 -64.58 -32.24 27.12
C PHE A 46 -63.51 -32.19 26.02
N PRO A 47 -62.71 -33.27 25.84
CA PRO A 47 -61.73 -33.42 24.77
C PRO A 47 -62.21 -33.09 23.35
N PRO A 48 -63.45 -33.41 22.96
CA PRO A 48 -63.91 -33.17 21.59
C PRO A 48 -63.76 -31.72 21.16
N SER A 49 -63.97 -30.76 22.06
CA SER A 49 -63.76 -29.34 21.79
C SER A 49 -62.36 -29.04 21.29
N GLY A 50 -61.32 -29.50 21.98
CA GLY A 50 -59.94 -29.24 21.55
C GLY A 50 -59.53 -29.99 20.27
N VAL A 51 -60.04 -31.20 20.06
CA VAL A 51 -59.85 -31.92 18.79
C VAL A 51 -60.56 -31.18 17.64
N ALA A 52 -61.79 -30.71 17.87
CA ALA A 52 -62.57 -29.95 16.89
C ALA A 52 -61.90 -28.63 16.52
N ILE A 53 -61.37 -27.88 17.49
CA ILE A 53 -60.60 -26.66 17.23
C ILE A 53 -59.35 -26.96 16.41
N ALA A 54 -58.56 -27.99 16.77
CA ALA A 54 -57.36 -28.36 16.02
C ALA A 54 -57.67 -28.76 14.57
N LEU A 55 -58.68 -29.63 14.36
CA LEU A 55 -59.13 -30.04 13.03
C LEU A 55 -59.63 -28.86 12.20
N THR A 56 -60.30 -27.91 12.83
CA THR A 56 -60.84 -26.72 12.15
C THR A 56 -59.74 -25.73 11.77
N LEU A 57 -58.70 -25.60 12.58
CA LEU A 57 -57.53 -24.79 12.24
C LEU A 57 -56.69 -25.43 11.13
N TRP A 58 -56.62 -26.77 11.06
CA TRP A 58 -55.93 -27.48 9.99
C TRP A 58 -56.71 -27.55 8.67
N PHE A 59 -58.01 -27.85 8.73
CA PHE A 59 -58.83 -28.20 7.55
C PHE A 59 -59.98 -27.22 7.29
N GLY A 60 -60.05 -26.13 8.04
CA GLY A 60 -61.07 -25.09 7.87
C GLY A 60 -62.48 -25.60 8.16
N THR A 61 -63.44 -25.22 7.32
CA THR A 61 -64.85 -25.58 7.46
C THR A 61 -65.10 -27.08 7.42
N VAL A 62 -64.19 -27.88 6.86
CA VAL A 62 -64.30 -29.35 6.91
C VAL A 62 -64.24 -29.85 8.35
N GLY A 63 -63.38 -29.26 9.20
CA GLY A 63 -63.34 -29.59 10.62
C GLY A 63 -64.67 -29.33 11.32
N VAL A 64 -65.29 -28.18 11.05
CA VAL A 64 -66.62 -27.81 11.57
C VAL A 64 -67.69 -28.83 11.19
N VAL A 65 -67.73 -29.22 9.91
CA VAL A 65 -68.71 -30.21 9.41
C VAL A 65 -68.48 -31.58 10.06
N LEU A 66 -67.22 -32.02 10.19
CA LEU A 66 -66.89 -33.29 10.83
C LEU A 66 -67.30 -33.30 12.30
N THR A 67 -67.09 -32.20 13.03
CA THR A 67 -67.57 -32.07 14.41
C THR A 67 -69.08 -32.27 14.49
N GLY A 68 -69.87 -31.57 13.67
CA GLY A 68 -71.33 -31.72 13.67
C GLY A 68 -71.80 -33.13 13.32
N ILE A 69 -71.18 -33.77 12.32
CA ILE A 69 -71.49 -35.16 11.94
C ILE A 69 -71.16 -36.11 13.10
N THR A 70 -69.98 -35.99 13.72
CA THR A 70 -69.61 -36.85 14.85
C THR A 70 -70.55 -36.66 16.03
N SER A 71 -70.93 -35.42 16.34
CA SER A 71 -71.84 -35.12 17.45
C SER A 71 -73.24 -35.71 17.24
N ILE A 72 -73.76 -35.77 16.01
CA ILE A 72 -75.01 -36.51 15.72
C ILE A 72 -74.83 -38.01 15.96
N LEU A 73 -73.74 -38.59 15.44
CA LEU A 73 -73.49 -40.04 15.53
C LEU A 73 -73.36 -40.52 16.98
N ILE A 74 -72.78 -39.70 17.86
CA ILE A 74 -72.57 -40.03 19.27
C ILE A 74 -73.74 -39.59 20.16
N ALA A 75 -74.68 -38.77 19.67
CA ALA A 75 -75.80 -38.22 20.44
C ALA A 75 -76.63 -39.28 21.23
N PRO A 76 -76.88 -40.50 20.71
CA PRO A 76 -77.55 -41.55 21.48
C PRO A 76 -76.84 -41.92 22.79
N LEU A 77 -75.50 -41.89 22.80
CA LEU A 77 -74.71 -42.19 24.00
C LEU A 77 -74.83 -41.09 25.06
N TRP A 78 -75.25 -39.88 24.66
CA TRP A 78 -75.57 -38.76 25.54
C TRP A 78 -77.07 -38.68 25.89
N GLY A 79 -77.87 -39.70 25.55
CA GLY A 79 -79.30 -39.77 25.85
C GLY A 79 -80.20 -38.96 24.91
N ASN A 80 -79.71 -38.61 23.72
CA ASN A 80 -80.45 -37.93 22.67
C ASN A 80 -80.76 -38.91 21.52
N ASP A 81 -82.04 -39.22 21.31
CA ASP A 81 -82.50 -40.24 20.36
C ASP A 81 -83.51 -39.65 19.35
N GLY A 82 -83.58 -40.27 18.16
CA GLY A 82 -84.47 -39.83 17.09
C GLY A 82 -84.19 -38.38 16.68
N TRP A 83 -85.22 -37.54 16.60
CA TRP A 83 -85.07 -36.13 16.19
C TRP A 83 -84.25 -35.29 17.15
N THR A 84 -84.12 -35.67 18.42
CA THR A 84 -83.32 -34.90 19.39
C THR A 84 -81.80 -35.05 19.15
N GLN A 85 -81.37 -36.02 18.32
CA GLN A 85 -79.97 -36.16 17.90
C GLN A 85 -79.45 -34.93 17.13
N LEU A 86 -80.34 -34.21 16.44
CA LEU A 86 -79.99 -32.98 15.73
C LEU A 86 -79.51 -31.87 16.67
N ALA A 87 -79.83 -31.94 17.97
CA ALA A 87 -79.26 -31.02 18.95
C ALA A 87 -77.73 -31.12 19.00
N GLY A 88 -77.12 -32.27 18.68
CA GLY A 88 -75.66 -32.41 18.61
C GLY A 88 -75.00 -31.52 17.55
N LEU A 89 -75.74 -31.03 16.54
CA LEU A 89 -75.19 -30.06 15.58
C LEU A 89 -74.74 -28.76 16.23
N THR A 90 -75.24 -28.42 17.43
CA THR A 90 -74.81 -27.22 18.14
C THR A 90 -73.35 -27.29 18.56
N ASP A 91 -72.76 -28.49 18.69
CA ASP A 91 -71.33 -28.63 19.01
C ASP A 91 -70.44 -28.05 17.91
N ALA A 92 -70.93 -28.00 16.65
CA ALA A 92 -70.22 -27.37 15.55
C ALA A 92 -70.16 -25.83 15.67
N THR A 93 -70.96 -25.21 16.55
CA THR A 93 -70.93 -23.76 16.77
C THR A 93 -69.60 -23.31 17.38
N GLU A 94 -69.00 -24.12 18.26
CA GLU A 94 -67.70 -23.82 18.85
C GLU A 94 -66.58 -23.70 17.78
N PRO A 95 -66.26 -24.75 16.99
CA PRO A 95 -65.25 -24.63 15.97
C PRO A 95 -65.60 -23.61 14.89
N LEU A 96 -66.89 -23.40 14.57
CA LEU A 96 -67.30 -22.37 13.62
C LEU A 96 -66.94 -20.95 14.12
N VAL A 97 -67.31 -20.62 15.37
CA VAL A 97 -67.01 -19.31 15.97
C VAL A 97 -65.50 -19.14 16.09
N ALA A 98 -64.78 -20.16 16.57
CA ALA A 98 -63.33 -20.12 16.64
C ALA A 98 -62.69 -19.90 15.26
N TRP A 99 -63.22 -20.51 14.20
CA TRP A 99 -62.72 -20.32 12.83
C TRP A 99 -62.99 -18.92 12.28
N LEU A 100 -64.17 -18.35 12.55
CA LEU A 100 -64.50 -16.98 12.16
C LEU A 100 -63.59 -15.97 12.87
N LEU A 101 -63.42 -16.13 14.18
CA LEU A 101 -62.49 -15.32 14.98
C LEU A 101 -61.04 -15.54 14.54
N TYR A 102 -60.67 -16.76 14.17
CA TYR A 102 -59.35 -17.06 13.62
C TYR A 102 -59.09 -16.26 12.33
N ARG A 103 -60.04 -16.25 11.41
CA ARG A 103 -59.93 -15.47 10.16
C ARG A 103 -59.87 -13.97 10.40
N TYR A 104 -60.67 -13.48 11.34
CA TYR A 104 -60.77 -12.06 11.65
C TYR A 104 -59.54 -11.55 12.43
N CYS A 105 -59.14 -12.24 13.50
CA CYS A 105 -58.10 -11.78 14.42
C CYS A 105 -56.68 -12.14 13.96
N PHE A 106 -56.49 -13.21 13.16
CA PHE A 106 -55.15 -13.75 12.90
C PHE A 106 -54.73 -13.67 11.44
N SER A 107 -55.54 -13.11 10.53
CA SER A 107 -55.27 -13.09 9.09
C SER A 107 -54.85 -14.47 8.53
N GLY A 108 -55.28 -15.56 9.18
CA GLY A 108 -54.90 -16.92 8.85
C GLY A 108 -53.48 -17.36 9.25
N SER A 109 -52.82 -16.74 10.25
CA SER A 109 -51.54 -17.21 10.81
C SER A 109 -51.58 -17.29 12.33
N LEU A 110 -51.61 -18.51 12.88
CA LEU A 110 -51.46 -18.79 14.30
C LEU A 110 -50.35 -19.82 14.44
N SER A 111 -49.21 -19.44 15.03
CA SER A 111 -48.08 -20.34 15.28
C SER A 111 -47.93 -20.73 16.74
N LEU A 112 -48.63 -20.05 17.66
CA LEU A 112 -48.50 -20.22 19.11
C LEU A 112 -47.04 -20.12 19.58
N SER A 113 -46.22 -19.36 18.85
CA SER A 113 -44.80 -19.17 19.15
C SER A 113 -44.48 -17.82 19.79
N CYS A 114 -45.49 -16.96 19.94
CA CYS A 114 -45.38 -15.65 20.58
C CYS A 114 -46.56 -15.38 21.50
N LEU A 115 -46.38 -14.44 22.43
CA LEU A 115 -47.38 -14.12 23.44
C LEU A 115 -48.68 -13.60 22.83
N ARG A 116 -48.59 -12.80 21.76
CA ARG A 116 -49.75 -12.26 21.05
C ARG A 116 -50.67 -13.37 20.55
N ASP A 117 -50.11 -14.38 19.91
CA ASP A 117 -50.85 -15.51 19.35
C ASP A 117 -51.50 -16.34 20.46
N ALA A 118 -50.79 -16.54 21.59
CA ALA A 118 -51.34 -17.23 22.76
C ALA A 118 -52.53 -16.49 23.39
N VAL A 119 -52.39 -15.18 23.64
CA VAL A 119 -53.46 -14.35 24.22
C VAL A 119 -54.68 -14.35 23.31
N ALA A 120 -54.48 -14.12 22.02
CA ALA A 120 -55.56 -14.12 21.06
C ALA A 120 -56.23 -15.49 20.95
N PHE A 121 -55.46 -16.60 21.01
CA PHE A 121 -56.04 -17.95 21.03
C PHE A 121 -56.92 -18.17 22.25
N ILE A 122 -56.45 -17.80 23.45
CA ILE A 122 -57.20 -17.94 24.71
C ILE A 122 -58.51 -17.16 24.66
N LEU A 123 -58.48 -15.91 24.19
CA LEU A 123 -59.67 -15.06 24.12
C LEU A 123 -60.67 -15.53 23.05
N SER A 124 -60.19 -16.06 21.93
CA SER A 124 -61.06 -16.46 20.81
C SER A 124 -61.70 -17.83 21.00
N ALA A 125 -60.91 -18.86 21.30
CA ALA A 125 -61.41 -20.24 21.35
C ALA A 125 -61.94 -20.61 22.77
N PRO A 126 -61.10 -20.76 23.82
CA PRO A 126 -61.57 -21.10 25.17
C PRO A 126 -62.59 -20.13 25.78
N VAL A 127 -62.47 -18.82 25.52
CA VAL A 127 -63.39 -17.83 26.08
C VAL A 127 -64.61 -17.65 25.19
N ALA A 128 -64.47 -17.05 24.00
CA ALA A 128 -65.63 -16.67 23.19
C ALA A 128 -66.33 -17.87 22.52
N ALA A 129 -65.59 -18.77 21.87
CA ALA A 129 -66.18 -19.88 21.13
C ALA A 129 -66.83 -20.94 22.05
N CYS A 130 -66.14 -21.35 23.12
CA CYS A 130 -66.71 -22.28 24.10
C CYS A 130 -67.93 -21.69 24.80
N ALA A 131 -67.93 -20.39 25.15
CA ALA A 131 -69.07 -19.76 25.81
C ALA A 131 -70.29 -19.70 24.87
N THR A 132 -70.06 -19.37 23.60
CA THR A 132 -71.12 -19.37 22.59
C THR A 132 -71.75 -20.75 22.45
N SER A 133 -70.92 -21.80 22.36
CA SER A 133 -71.40 -23.18 22.27
C SER A 133 -72.16 -23.63 23.52
N ALA A 134 -71.64 -23.32 24.72
CA ALA A 134 -72.32 -23.63 25.98
C ALA A 134 -73.70 -22.97 26.07
N ILE A 135 -73.82 -21.71 25.65
CA ILE A 135 -75.09 -20.98 25.61
C ILE A 135 -76.04 -21.62 24.59
N VAL A 136 -75.61 -21.76 23.33
CA VAL A 136 -76.45 -22.28 22.25
C VAL A 136 -76.90 -23.72 22.53
N GLY A 137 -75.99 -24.59 22.98
CA GLY A 137 -76.29 -25.97 23.36
C GLY A 137 -77.29 -26.04 24.51
N SER A 138 -77.08 -25.25 25.58
CA SER A 138 -77.99 -25.20 26.73
C SER A 138 -79.40 -24.75 26.35
N PHE A 139 -79.54 -23.67 25.58
CA PHE A 139 -80.86 -23.24 25.10
C PHE A 139 -81.52 -24.26 24.16
N THR A 140 -80.72 -24.97 23.36
CA THR A 140 -81.23 -26.03 22.47
C THR A 140 -81.75 -27.22 23.28
N LEU A 141 -81.07 -27.64 24.34
CA LEU A 141 -81.57 -28.70 25.22
C LEU A 141 -82.86 -28.30 25.95
N VAL A 142 -83.02 -27.03 26.33
CA VAL A 142 -84.28 -26.51 26.88
C VAL A 142 -85.39 -26.56 25.82
N ALA A 143 -85.11 -26.11 24.59
CA ALA A 143 -86.07 -26.10 23.50
C ALA A 143 -86.56 -27.50 23.11
N VAL A 144 -85.68 -28.51 23.21
CA VAL A 144 -85.99 -29.92 22.90
C VAL A 144 -86.54 -30.68 24.11
N GLY A 145 -86.74 -30.01 25.25
CA GLY A 145 -87.33 -30.59 26.46
C GLY A 145 -86.42 -31.57 27.22
N LYS A 146 -85.10 -31.51 26.98
CA LYS A 146 -84.09 -32.38 27.61
C LYS A 146 -83.45 -31.77 28.85
N MET A 147 -83.65 -30.47 29.09
CA MET A 147 -83.17 -29.76 30.27
C MET A 147 -84.20 -28.72 30.73
N PRO A 148 -84.51 -28.60 32.04
CA PRO A 148 -85.39 -27.54 32.52
C PRO A 148 -84.69 -26.18 32.48
N ALA A 149 -85.46 -25.10 32.25
CA ALA A 149 -84.90 -23.74 32.15
C ALA A 149 -84.26 -23.24 33.47
N SER A 150 -84.63 -23.81 34.62
CA SER A 150 -84.01 -23.53 35.92
C SER A 150 -82.52 -23.87 35.97
N ASP A 151 -82.08 -24.83 35.15
CA ASP A 151 -80.73 -25.38 35.21
C ASP A 151 -79.77 -24.63 34.27
N LEU A 152 -80.26 -23.63 33.52
CA LEU A 152 -79.43 -22.81 32.63
C LEU A 152 -78.27 -22.14 33.36
N ALA A 153 -78.54 -21.59 34.56
CA ALA A 153 -77.55 -20.85 35.34
C ALA A 153 -76.39 -21.73 35.84
N THR A 154 -76.63 -23.03 36.04
CA THR A 154 -75.62 -23.98 36.51
C THR A 154 -74.97 -24.75 35.37
N SER A 155 -75.73 -25.09 34.32
CA SER A 155 -75.26 -25.84 33.16
C SER A 155 -74.28 -25.05 32.29
N ILE A 156 -74.58 -23.78 31.98
CA ILE A 156 -73.75 -22.96 31.09
C ILE A 156 -72.30 -22.83 31.60
N PRO A 157 -72.03 -22.46 32.87
CA PRO A 157 -70.66 -22.37 33.39
C PRO A 157 -69.94 -23.72 33.40
N HIS A 158 -70.62 -24.81 33.76
CA HIS A 158 -70.01 -26.15 33.79
C HIS A 158 -69.62 -26.64 32.40
N TRP A 159 -70.51 -26.43 31.42
CA TRP A 159 -70.30 -26.79 30.02
C TRP A 159 -69.16 -25.95 29.44
N TRP A 160 -69.25 -24.62 29.55
CA TRP A 160 -68.20 -23.71 29.09
C TRP A 160 -66.83 -24.12 29.63
N LEU A 161 -66.73 -24.37 30.94
CA LEU A 161 -65.48 -24.70 31.58
C LEU A 161 -64.93 -26.07 31.13
N GLY A 162 -65.81 -27.04 30.87
CA GLY A 162 -65.41 -28.35 30.31
C GLY A 162 -64.82 -28.23 28.91
N ASN A 163 -65.47 -27.46 28.04
CA ASN A 163 -65.01 -27.19 26.68
C ASN A 163 -63.73 -26.36 26.69
N ALA A 164 -63.63 -25.33 27.52
CA ALA A 164 -62.47 -24.46 27.62
C ALA A 164 -61.19 -25.24 28.04
N ILE A 165 -61.30 -26.16 29.01
CA ILE A 165 -60.17 -27.03 29.40
C ILE A 165 -59.82 -27.98 28.26
N GLY A 166 -60.81 -28.59 27.60
CA GLY A 166 -60.61 -29.43 26.42
C GLY A 166 -59.84 -28.72 25.32
N THR A 167 -60.30 -27.52 24.99
CA THR A 167 -59.71 -26.64 23.98
C THR A 167 -58.30 -26.22 24.35
N LEU A 168 -58.07 -25.76 25.57
CA LEU A 168 -56.77 -25.23 25.96
C LEU A 168 -55.72 -26.30 26.25
N ALA A 169 -56.13 -27.50 26.69
CA ALA A 169 -55.21 -28.63 26.85
C ALA A 169 -54.86 -29.25 25.49
N ILE A 170 -55.86 -29.58 24.66
CA ILE A 170 -55.62 -30.40 23.47
C ILE A 170 -55.22 -29.57 22.27
N ALA A 171 -55.91 -28.45 21.97
CA ALA A 171 -55.72 -27.77 20.69
C ALA A 171 -54.30 -27.16 20.57
N PRO A 172 -53.76 -26.39 21.53
CA PRO A 172 -52.38 -25.91 21.44
C PRO A 172 -51.35 -27.04 21.35
N THR A 173 -51.53 -28.12 22.12
CA THR A 173 -50.62 -29.28 22.10
C THR A 173 -50.62 -29.97 20.74
N ALA A 174 -51.81 -30.19 20.18
CA ALA A 174 -51.97 -30.74 18.84
C ALA A 174 -51.33 -29.81 17.79
N LEU A 175 -51.59 -28.51 17.86
CA LEU A 175 -51.00 -27.54 16.93
C LEU A 175 -49.48 -27.48 17.02
N LEU A 176 -48.89 -27.59 18.21
CA LEU A 176 -47.44 -27.50 18.41
C LEU A 176 -46.68 -28.79 18.09
N VAL A 177 -47.31 -29.96 18.32
CA VAL A 177 -46.66 -31.28 18.22
C VAL A 177 -47.05 -32.02 16.94
N VAL A 178 -48.30 -31.94 16.52
CA VAL A 178 -48.85 -32.71 15.39
C VAL A 178 -48.74 -31.95 14.07
N THR A 179 -48.83 -30.61 14.07
CA THR A 179 -48.68 -29.81 12.84
C THR A 179 -47.38 -30.10 12.07
N PRO A 180 -46.18 -30.18 12.71
CA PRO A 180 -44.96 -30.54 12.00
C PRO A 180 -45.02 -31.94 11.36
N CYS A 181 -45.62 -32.92 12.04
CA CYS A 181 -45.81 -34.27 11.51
C CYS A 181 -46.73 -34.25 10.29
N LEU A 182 -47.84 -33.50 10.36
CA LEU A 182 -48.79 -33.35 9.24
C LEU A 182 -48.15 -32.64 8.04
N GLN A 183 -47.30 -31.64 8.27
CA GLN A 183 -46.52 -30.98 7.22
C GLN A 183 -45.51 -31.95 6.59
N ASN A 184 -44.78 -32.73 7.40
CA ASN A 184 -43.83 -33.73 6.92
C ASN A 184 -44.50 -34.85 6.12
N TRP A 185 -45.70 -35.28 6.53
CA TRP A 185 -46.52 -36.22 5.76
C TRP A 185 -47.13 -35.58 4.51
N GLY A 186 -47.02 -34.25 4.34
CA GLY A 186 -47.58 -33.48 3.22
C GLY A 186 -49.11 -33.36 3.26
N TRP A 187 -49.71 -33.40 4.46
CA TRP A 187 -51.16 -33.21 4.67
C TRP A 187 -51.52 -31.73 4.88
N LEU A 188 -50.55 -30.92 5.31
CA LEU A 188 -50.66 -29.47 5.40
C LEU A 188 -49.61 -28.83 4.49
N SER A 189 -49.95 -27.70 3.85
CA SER A 189 -48.98 -26.91 3.10
C SER A 189 -47.91 -26.37 4.04
N SER A 190 -46.64 -26.65 3.75
CA SER A 190 -45.53 -25.95 4.36
C SER A 190 -45.63 -24.48 3.93
N ARG A 191 -46.04 -23.59 4.84
CA ARG A 191 -45.86 -22.15 4.59
C ARG A 191 -44.37 -21.93 4.44
N GLU A 192 -43.95 -21.15 3.45
CA GLU A 192 -42.58 -20.65 3.30
C GLU A 192 -42.18 -19.85 4.55
N GLN A 193 -41.80 -20.55 5.62
CA GLN A 193 -40.88 -20.03 6.59
C GLN A 193 -39.50 -20.35 6.02
N GLY A 194 -38.86 -19.32 5.45
CA GLY A 194 -37.44 -19.37 5.13
C GLY A 194 -36.68 -19.89 6.35
N VAL A 195 -35.74 -20.79 6.08
CA VAL A 195 -35.14 -21.76 7.02
C VAL A 195 -35.99 -23.03 7.13
N LYS A 196 -35.65 -24.02 6.30
CA LYS A 196 -35.77 -25.44 6.69
C LYS A 196 -35.01 -25.58 8.00
N SER A 197 -35.67 -25.37 9.14
CA SER A 197 -35.20 -25.96 10.38
C SER A 197 -35.45 -27.44 10.20
N ARG A 198 -34.42 -28.12 9.70
CA ARG A 198 -34.24 -29.52 10.00
C ARG A 198 -34.03 -29.55 11.53
N GLU A 199 -35.12 -29.40 12.30
CA GLU A 199 -35.22 -29.98 13.63
C GLU A 199 -35.17 -31.50 13.39
N GLU A 200 -34.03 -32.00 12.92
CA GLU A 200 -33.62 -33.34 13.28
C GLU A 200 -33.66 -33.32 14.79
N PHE A 201 -34.64 -34.05 15.33
CA PHE A 201 -34.70 -34.41 16.72
C PHE A 201 -33.47 -35.28 16.98
N CYS A 202 -32.30 -34.64 17.03
CA CYS A 202 -31.05 -35.26 17.39
C CYS A 202 -31.20 -35.62 18.85
N LEU A 203 -31.68 -36.85 19.09
CA LEU A 203 -31.64 -37.58 20.35
C LEU A 203 -30.17 -37.82 20.78
N HIS A 204 -29.27 -36.83 20.67
CA HIS A 204 -28.08 -36.77 21.52
C HIS A 204 -28.52 -36.28 22.89
N LEU A 205 -29.40 -37.07 23.51
CA LEU A 205 -29.98 -36.80 24.81
C LEU A 205 -29.00 -37.26 25.87
N VAL A 206 -28.39 -36.27 26.50
CA VAL A 206 -27.65 -36.45 27.75
C VAL A 206 -28.60 -37.16 28.74
N PRO A 207 -28.14 -38.17 29.51
CA PRO A 207 -28.97 -38.88 30.50
C PRO A 207 -29.74 -37.96 31.46
N THR A 208 -29.22 -36.76 31.69
CA THR A 208 -29.86 -35.70 32.49
C THR A 208 -31.20 -35.24 31.95
N PHE A 209 -31.41 -35.20 30.63
CA PHE A 209 -32.70 -34.80 30.06
C PHE A 209 -33.81 -35.79 30.43
N TRP A 210 -33.56 -37.09 30.24
CA TRP A 210 -34.56 -38.11 30.53
C TRP A 210 -34.87 -38.17 32.02
N ALA A 211 -33.87 -37.95 32.87
CA ALA A 211 -34.08 -37.81 34.31
C ALA A 211 -34.97 -36.61 34.66
N GLU A 212 -34.76 -35.43 34.04
CA GLU A 212 -35.61 -34.24 34.23
C GLU A 212 -37.06 -34.52 33.79
N VAL A 213 -37.26 -35.12 32.61
CA VAL A 213 -38.59 -35.45 32.10
C VAL A 213 -39.31 -36.43 33.02
N VAL A 214 -38.66 -37.52 33.41
CA VAL A 214 -39.25 -38.51 34.33
C VAL A 214 -39.61 -37.86 35.67
N THR A 215 -38.76 -36.98 36.19
CA THR A 215 -39.03 -36.27 37.46
C THR A 215 -40.27 -35.38 37.33
N ILE A 216 -40.39 -34.63 36.24
CA ILE A 216 -41.57 -33.79 35.98
C ILE A 216 -42.84 -34.66 35.90
N LEU A 217 -42.80 -35.77 35.16
CA LEU A 217 -43.96 -36.65 35.02
C LEU A 217 -44.37 -37.29 36.36
N LEU A 218 -43.41 -37.78 37.15
CA LEU A 218 -43.68 -38.31 38.49
C LEU A 218 -44.27 -37.24 39.41
N PHE A 219 -43.80 -36.01 39.31
CA PHE A 219 -44.33 -34.91 40.11
C PHE A 219 -45.75 -34.50 39.69
N VAL A 220 -46.06 -34.54 38.40
CA VAL A 220 -47.44 -34.40 37.91
C VAL A 220 -48.35 -35.49 38.47
N VAL A 221 -47.91 -36.76 38.45
CA VAL A 221 -48.69 -37.89 39.00
C VAL A 221 -48.92 -37.73 40.51
N ALA A 222 -47.87 -37.39 41.26
CA ALA A 222 -47.97 -37.19 42.70
C ALA A 222 -48.92 -36.05 43.06
N THR A 223 -48.79 -34.89 42.41
CA THR A 223 -49.63 -33.71 42.68
C THR A 223 -51.09 -33.93 42.27
N ALA A 224 -51.34 -34.49 41.09
CA ALA A 224 -52.70 -34.81 40.63
C ALA A 224 -53.41 -35.79 41.59
N THR A 225 -52.74 -36.87 41.98
CA THR A 225 -53.30 -37.87 42.92
C THR A 225 -53.58 -37.25 44.29
N LEU A 226 -52.67 -36.42 44.80
CA LEU A 226 -52.84 -35.72 46.07
C LEU A 226 -54.04 -34.77 46.03
N ILE A 227 -54.17 -33.94 44.99
CA ILE A 227 -55.27 -32.98 44.86
C ILE A 227 -56.61 -33.74 44.79
N VAL A 228 -56.71 -34.78 43.95
CA VAL A 228 -57.94 -35.57 43.82
C VAL A 228 -58.31 -36.25 45.15
N SER A 229 -57.35 -36.82 45.88
CA SER A 229 -57.60 -37.46 47.18
C SER A 229 -58.19 -36.51 48.24
N LYS A 230 -57.95 -35.21 48.10
CA LYS A 230 -58.44 -34.16 49.00
C LYS A 230 -59.70 -33.46 48.50
N THR A 231 -60.22 -33.83 47.33
CA THR A 231 -61.38 -33.18 46.69
C THR A 231 -62.69 -33.42 47.45
N ASN A 232 -62.76 -34.45 48.31
CA ASN A 232 -63.95 -34.68 49.15
C ASN A 232 -64.02 -33.75 50.38
N GLN A 233 -63.05 -32.84 50.56
CA GLN A 233 -63.00 -31.89 51.68
C GLN A 233 -63.27 -30.48 51.14
N ALA A 234 -64.41 -29.87 51.50
CA ALA A 234 -64.78 -28.51 51.09
C ALA A 234 -64.01 -27.39 51.85
N ASN A 235 -62.78 -27.67 52.29
CA ASN A 235 -61.98 -26.77 53.11
C ASN A 235 -60.99 -25.97 52.26
N PHE A 236 -60.62 -24.77 52.75
CA PHE A 236 -59.61 -23.89 52.14
C PHE A 236 -58.29 -24.60 51.76
N ALA A 237 -57.91 -25.64 52.50
CA ALA A 237 -56.74 -26.47 52.23
C ALA A 237 -56.75 -27.15 50.84
N PHE A 238 -57.92 -27.56 50.32
CA PHE A 238 -58.03 -28.14 48.98
C PHE A 238 -57.67 -27.12 47.89
N GLN A 239 -58.14 -25.88 48.05
CA GLN A 239 -57.90 -24.80 47.10
C GLN A 239 -56.39 -24.48 47.00
N GLN A 240 -55.68 -24.51 48.13
CA GLN A 240 -54.23 -24.29 48.17
C GLN A 240 -53.43 -25.42 47.47
N LEU A 241 -53.86 -26.67 47.63
CA LEU A 241 -53.17 -27.81 47.01
C LEU A 241 -53.24 -27.80 45.48
N SER A 242 -54.30 -27.23 44.90
CA SER A 242 -54.44 -27.10 43.44
C SER A 242 -53.32 -26.29 42.79
N PHE A 243 -52.66 -25.40 43.53
CA PHE A 243 -51.51 -24.63 43.04
C PHE A 243 -50.24 -25.47 42.88
N LEU A 244 -50.14 -26.65 43.52
CA LEU A 244 -48.95 -27.50 43.41
C LEU A 244 -48.73 -28.03 41.99
N SER A 245 -49.79 -28.25 41.20
CA SER A 245 -49.63 -28.69 39.81
C SER A 245 -49.11 -27.61 38.86
N PHE A 246 -49.03 -26.33 39.27
CA PHE A 246 -48.34 -25.30 38.48
C PHE A 246 -46.82 -25.50 38.47
N ILE A 247 -46.23 -26.07 39.53
CA ILE A 247 -44.78 -26.21 39.66
C ILE A 247 -44.17 -27.05 38.51
N PRO A 248 -44.62 -28.30 38.23
CA PRO A 248 -44.08 -29.07 37.11
C PRO A 248 -44.36 -28.40 35.75
N ILE A 249 -45.48 -27.70 35.63
CA ILE A 249 -45.88 -27.01 34.39
C ILE A 249 -44.96 -25.81 34.12
N LEU A 250 -44.70 -24.97 35.13
CA LEU A 250 -43.80 -23.83 35.02
C LEU A 250 -42.34 -24.29 34.84
N TRP A 251 -41.95 -25.39 35.48
CA TRP A 251 -40.65 -26.00 35.24
C TRP A 251 -40.52 -26.46 33.79
N ALA A 252 -41.49 -27.19 33.26
CA ALA A 252 -41.47 -27.62 31.86
C ALA A 252 -41.53 -26.46 30.87
N ALA A 253 -42.35 -25.43 31.12
CA ALA A 253 -42.48 -24.26 30.26
C ALA A 253 -41.20 -23.41 30.22
N THR A 254 -40.52 -23.24 31.36
CA THR A 254 -39.25 -22.49 31.41
C THR A 254 -38.09 -23.29 30.82
N ARG A 255 -38.10 -24.61 30.96
CA ARG A 255 -37.02 -25.49 30.49
C ARG A 255 -37.13 -25.84 29.01
N PHE A 256 -38.33 -26.15 28.54
CA PHE A 256 -38.59 -26.72 27.22
C PHE A 256 -39.48 -25.82 26.34
N GLY A 257 -39.75 -24.59 26.79
CA GLY A 257 -40.58 -23.62 26.08
C GLY A 257 -42.04 -24.05 25.95
N VAL A 258 -42.73 -23.49 24.96
CA VAL A 258 -44.17 -23.72 24.74
C VAL A 258 -44.52 -25.18 24.49
N LYS A 259 -43.70 -25.93 23.73
CA LYS A 259 -43.96 -27.35 23.41
C LYS A 259 -43.98 -28.20 24.69
N GLY A 260 -42.94 -28.09 25.52
CA GLY A 260 -42.84 -28.89 26.75
C GLY A 260 -43.84 -28.45 27.81
N GLY A 261 -44.08 -27.14 27.97
CA GLY A 261 -45.13 -26.63 28.85
C GLY A 261 -46.50 -27.22 28.51
N MET A 262 -46.90 -27.14 27.23
CA MET A 262 -48.21 -27.64 26.79
C MET A 262 -48.34 -29.17 26.91
N LEU A 263 -47.29 -29.94 26.61
CA LEU A 263 -47.28 -31.38 26.84
C LEU A 263 -47.48 -31.72 28.32
N THR A 264 -46.76 -31.04 29.22
CA THR A 264 -46.87 -31.27 30.67
C THR A 264 -48.23 -30.85 31.23
N SER A 265 -48.78 -29.71 30.81
CA SER A 265 -50.11 -29.28 31.26
C SER A 265 -51.23 -30.19 30.74
N SER A 266 -51.15 -30.64 29.49
CA SER A 266 -52.10 -31.62 28.93
C SER A 266 -52.03 -32.97 29.64
N PHE A 267 -50.80 -33.42 29.94
CA PHE A 267 -50.59 -34.63 30.74
C PHE A 267 -51.13 -34.46 32.16
N CYS A 268 -50.98 -33.28 32.77
CA CYS A 268 -51.55 -32.98 34.08
C CYS A 268 -53.08 -33.08 34.08
N VAL A 269 -53.77 -32.53 33.07
CA VAL A 269 -55.22 -32.69 32.90
C VAL A 269 -55.59 -34.17 32.77
N LEU A 270 -54.90 -34.93 31.91
CA LEU A 270 -55.18 -36.36 31.71
C LEU A 270 -54.98 -37.18 32.99
N VAL A 271 -53.88 -36.98 33.71
CA VAL A 271 -53.56 -37.71 34.93
C VAL A 271 -54.52 -37.34 36.07
N THR A 272 -54.93 -36.08 36.14
CA THR A 272 -55.94 -35.61 37.10
C THR A 272 -57.26 -36.33 36.87
N LEU A 273 -57.66 -36.49 35.61
CA LEU A 273 -58.86 -37.24 35.26
C LEU A 273 -58.73 -38.73 35.57
N LEU A 274 -57.59 -39.34 35.26
CA LEU A 274 -57.33 -40.72 35.65
C LEU A 274 -57.42 -40.90 37.17
N ALA A 275 -56.90 -39.95 37.95
CA ALA A 275 -57.00 -39.97 39.40
C ALA A 275 -58.46 -39.88 39.88
N TYR A 276 -59.33 -39.11 39.21
CA TYR A 276 -60.77 -39.12 39.51
C TYR A 276 -61.43 -40.49 39.25
N LEU A 277 -61.06 -41.19 38.17
CA LEU A 277 -61.58 -42.55 37.93
C LEU A 277 -61.14 -43.55 38.98
N LEU A 278 -59.87 -43.46 39.40
CA LEU A 278 -59.34 -44.33 40.44
C LEU A 278 -59.97 -44.05 41.80
N ALA A 279 -60.23 -42.77 42.11
CA ALA A 279 -60.89 -42.36 43.35
C ALA A 279 -62.39 -42.68 43.37
N TYR A 280 -63.05 -42.61 42.22
CA TYR A 280 -64.50 -42.80 42.07
C TYR A 280 -64.82 -43.81 40.93
N PRO A 281 -64.50 -45.10 41.09
CA PRO A 281 -64.59 -46.09 40.01
C PRO A 281 -66.02 -46.33 39.50
N ASN A 282 -67.03 -46.07 40.32
CA ASN A 282 -68.45 -46.21 39.97
C ASN A 282 -69.12 -44.89 39.56
N ALA A 283 -68.36 -43.81 39.34
CA ALA A 283 -68.89 -42.49 39.02
C ALA A 283 -69.88 -42.48 37.85
N ILE A 284 -69.63 -43.31 36.84
CA ILE A 284 -70.45 -43.42 35.61
C ILE A 284 -71.85 -43.97 35.92
N SER A 285 -71.98 -44.81 36.95
CA SER A 285 -73.24 -45.45 37.33
C SER A 285 -74.12 -44.57 38.20
N PHE A 286 -73.59 -43.47 38.77
CA PHE A 286 -74.36 -42.53 39.55
C PHE A 286 -75.08 -41.52 38.66
N PRO A 287 -76.29 -41.06 39.05
CA PRO A 287 -77.02 -40.03 38.29
C PRO A 287 -76.31 -38.67 38.32
N ASN A 288 -75.54 -38.40 39.38
CA ASN A 288 -74.70 -37.21 39.54
C ASN A 288 -73.31 -37.63 40.00
N PHE A 289 -72.30 -36.85 39.62
CA PHE A 289 -70.93 -37.08 40.07
C PHE A 289 -70.82 -36.96 41.61
N PRO A 290 -70.05 -37.82 42.29
CA PRO A 290 -70.01 -37.89 43.76
C PRO A 290 -69.33 -36.70 44.45
N VAL A 291 -68.73 -35.79 43.70
CA VAL A 291 -68.08 -34.57 44.22
C VAL A 291 -69.02 -33.38 44.09
N PRO A 292 -69.17 -32.54 45.14
CA PRO A 292 -69.98 -31.32 45.06
C PRO A 292 -69.57 -30.41 43.89
N ALA A 293 -70.56 -29.84 43.20
CA ALA A 293 -70.35 -28.99 42.03
C ALA A 293 -69.42 -27.80 42.30
N GLU A 294 -69.50 -27.18 43.48
CA GLU A 294 -68.66 -26.02 43.87
C GLU A 294 -67.17 -26.38 43.92
N VAL A 295 -66.83 -27.52 44.52
CA VAL A 295 -65.44 -28.01 44.60
C VAL A 295 -64.90 -28.35 43.22
N LEU A 296 -65.76 -28.95 42.40
CA LEU A 296 -65.43 -29.33 41.02
C LEU A 296 -65.19 -28.10 40.14
N HIS A 297 -65.96 -27.02 40.30
CA HIS A 297 -65.75 -25.76 39.60
C HIS A 297 -64.38 -25.15 39.91
N VAL A 298 -64.01 -25.07 41.20
CA VAL A 298 -62.71 -24.51 41.61
C VAL A 298 -61.56 -25.32 41.00
N HIS A 299 -61.68 -26.65 41.03
CA HIS A 299 -60.67 -27.52 40.46
C HIS A 299 -60.58 -27.41 38.93
N LYS A 300 -61.71 -27.41 38.24
CA LYS A 300 -61.79 -27.18 36.78
C LYS A 300 -61.17 -25.82 36.41
N LEU A 301 -61.47 -24.77 37.17
CA LEU A 301 -60.88 -23.45 36.96
C LEU A 301 -59.35 -23.49 37.15
N SER A 302 -58.85 -24.20 38.16
CA SER A 302 -57.41 -24.40 38.34
C SER A 302 -56.76 -25.08 37.13
N LEU A 303 -57.37 -26.14 36.58
CA LEU A 303 -56.87 -26.82 35.38
C LEU A 303 -56.86 -25.90 34.15
N LEU A 304 -57.92 -25.10 33.96
CA LEU A 304 -57.98 -24.13 32.88
C LEU A 304 -56.85 -23.08 33.01
N VAL A 305 -56.69 -22.50 34.21
CA VAL A 305 -55.66 -21.49 34.49
C VAL A 305 -54.26 -22.09 34.31
N GLN A 306 -54.06 -23.36 34.67
CA GLN A 306 -52.79 -24.07 34.45
C GLN A 306 -52.44 -24.18 32.98
N CYS A 307 -53.38 -24.60 32.12
CA CYS A 307 -53.15 -24.65 30.68
C CYS A 307 -52.90 -23.24 30.10
N ALA A 308 -53.63 -22.22 30.58
CA ALA A 308 -53.43 -20.82 30.15
C ALA A 308 -52.04 -20.30 30.52
N VAL A 309 -51.64 -20.47 31.78
CA VAL A 309 -50.33 -20.05 32.28
C VAL A 309 -49.22 -20.81 31.55
N SER A 310 -49.40 -22.11 31.32
CA SER A 310 -48.45 -22.93 30.55
C SER A 310 -48.23 -22.37 29.14
N LEU A 311 -49.32 -22.05 28.43
CA LEU A 311 -49.26 -21.49 27.08
C LEU A 311 -48.58 -20.12 27.09
N LEU A 312 -48.99 -19.21 27.98
CA LEU A 312 -48.45 -17.86 28.06
C LEU A 312 -46.96 -17.83 28.44
N VAL A 313 -46.58 -18.53 29.51
CA VAL A 313 -45.18 -18.61 29.96
C VAL A 313 -44.32 -19.33 28.93
N GLY A 314 -44.83 -20.45 28.38
CA GLY A 314 -44.15 -21.19 27.34
C GLY A 314 -43.88 -20.33 26.10
N CYS A 315 -44.88 -19.59 25.61
CA CYS A 315 -44.72 -18.65 24.49
C CYS A 315 -43.74 -17.53 24.82
N ALA A 316 -43.83 -16.92 26.01
CA ALA A 316 -42.91 -15.85 26.42
C ALA A 316 -41.45 -16.33 26.46
N ILE A 317 -41.20 -17.54 26.96
CA ILE A 317 -39.87 -18.14 27.01
C ILE A 317 -39.37 -18.47 25.60
N THR A 318 -40.22 -19.07 24.75
CA THR A 318 -39.89 -19.38 23.35
C THR A 318 -39.60 -18.12 22.55
N GLU A 319 -40.41 -17.07 22.69
CA GLU A 319 -40.22 -15.77 22.04
C GLU A 319 -38.93 -15.08 22.49
N ARG A 320 -38.64 -15.08 23.80
CA ARG A 320 -37.39 -14.56 24.36
C ARG A 320 -36.17 -15.31 23.82
N ALA A 321 -36.24 -16.64 23.78
CA ALA A 321 -35.14 -17.47 23.26
C ALA A 321 -34.88 -17.18 21.79
N ALA A 322 -35.94 -17.12 20.96
CA ALA A 322 -35.82 -16.77 19.54
C ALA A 322 -35.19 -15.38 19.35
N THR A 323 -35.64 -14.38 20.13
CA THR A 323 -35.11 -13.02 20.07
C THR A 323 -33.64 -12.96 20.49
N MET A 324 -33.24 -13.68 21.53
CA MET A 324 -31.83 -13.75 21.96
C MET A 324 -30.93 -14.35 20.89
N VAL A 325 -31.37 -15.39 20.19
CA VAL A 325 -30.59 -16.00 19.09
C VAL A 325 -30.39 -15.00 17.95
N VAL A 326 -31.46 -14.30 17.54
CA VAL A 326 -31.36 -13.26 16.50
C VAL A 326 -30.38 -12.16 16.92
N LEU A 327 -30.52 -11.63 18.15
CA LEU A 327 -29.61 -10.61 18.68
C LEU A 327 -28.16 -11.12 18.80
N ALA A 328 -27.95 -12.38 19.16
CA ALA A 328 -26.62 -12.97 19.24
C ALA A 328 -25.96 -13.05 17.86
N VAL A 329 -26.69 -13.53 16.84
CA VAL A 329 -26.22 -13.58 15.45
C VAL A 329 -25.88 -12.18 14.95
N GLU A 330 -26.74 -11.19 15.23
CA GLU A 330 -26.52 -9.81 14.83
C GLU A 330 -25.31 -9.18 15.52
N ARG A 331 -25.08 -9.47 16.81
CA ARG A 331 -23.86 -9.08 17.53
C ARG A 331 -22.60 -9.69 16.93
N VAL A 332 -22.62 -10.97 16.54
CA VAL A 332 -21.47 -11.61 15.88
C VAL A 332 -21.19 -10.92 14.54
N ARG A 333 -22.21 -10.72 13.71
CA ARG A 333 -22.07 -10.01 12.42
C ARG A 333 -21.54 -8.59 12.59
N SER A 334 -22.04 -7.85 13.58
CA SER A 334 -21.58 -6.50 13.89
C SER A 334 -20.11 -6.47 14.29
N LYS A 335 -19.66 -7.42 15.14
CA LYS A 335 -18.25 -7.53 15.54
C LYS A 335 -17.35 -7.89 14.36
N GLU A 336 -17.78 -8.81 13.50
CA GLU A 336 -17.04 -9.17 12.29
C GLU A 336 -16.88 -7.96 11.35
N HIS A 337 -17.96 -7.19 11.16
CA HIS A 337 -17.92 -5.99 10.34
C HIS A 337 -16.96 -4.93 10.91
N GLN A 338 -16.99 -4.69 12.22
CA GLN A 338 -16.05 -3.79 12.89
C GLN A 338 -14.59 -4.25 12.75
N ALA A 339 -14.31 -5.54 12.92
CA ALA A 339 -12.96 -6.08 12.75
C ALA A 339 -12.44 -5.91 11.30
N ARG A 340 -13.31 -6.08 10.28
CA ARG A 340 -12.95 -5.83 8.88
C ARG A 340 -12.64 -4.36 8.60
N ILE A 341 -13.41 -3.44 9.17
CA ILE A 341 -13.15 -1.99 9.04
C ILE A 341 -11.79 -1.66 9.67
N GLN A 342 -11.53 -2.10 10.90
CA GLN A 342 -10.26 -1.85 11.59
C GLN A 342 -9.06 -2.43 10.83
N LEU A 343 -9.18 -3.65 10.27
CA LEU A 343 -8.14 -4.25 9.44
C LEU A 343 -7.91 -3.43 8.16
N SER A 344 -8.97 -2.93 7.52
CA SER A 344 -8.86 -2.09 6.33
C SER A 344 -8.14 -0.77 6.63
N GLU A 345 -8.44 -0.14 7.77
CA GLU A 345 -7.76 1.09 8.21
C GLU A 345 -6.26 0.84 8.46
N GLN A 346 -5.91 -0.27 9.13
CA GLN A 346 -4.52 -0.66 9.33
C GLN A 346 -3.78 -0.93 8.02
N LEU A 347 -4.43 -1.58 7.04
CA LEU A 347 -3.84 -1.82 5.73
C LEU A 347 -3.58 -0.51 4.97
N ILE A 348 -4.50 0.46 5.04
CA ILE A 348 -4.32 1.79 4.43
C ILE A 348 -3.14 2.50 5.10
N GLN A 349 -3.05 2.49 6.43
CA GLN A 349 -1.94 3.09 7.15
C GLN A 349 -0.60 2.47 6.75
N LEU A 350 -0.51 1.13 6.74
CA LEU A 350 0.72 0.41 6.39
C LEU A 350 1.14 0.69 4.94
N ASN A 351 0.18 0.80 4.02
CA ASN A 351 0.47 1.10 2.62
C ASN A 351 1.00 2.54 2.45
N ASN A 352 0.46 3.50 3.20
CA ASN A 352 0.97 4.86 3.22
C ASN A 352 2.41 4.91 3.77
N GLU A 353 2.68 4.22 4.89
CA GLU A 353 4.04 4.12 5.47
C GLU A 353 5.04 3.47 4.50
N LEU A 354 4.63 2.41 3.80
CA LEU A 354 5.44 1.75 2.79
C LEU A 354 5.74 2.68 1.60
N THR A 355 4.74 3.45 1.16
CA THR A 355 4.89 4.42 0.08
C THR A 355 5.88 5.53 0.47
N GLU A 356 5.79 6.05 1.69
CA GLU A 356 6.77 7.01 2.20
C GLU A 356 8.18 6.41 2.28
N ALA A 357 8.33 5.19 2.81
CA ALA A 357 9.62 4.52 2.92
C ALA A 357 10.27 4.32 1.54
N ASN A 358 9.49 3.91 0.54
CA ASN A 358 9.97 3.76 -0.83
C ASN A 358 10.44 5.09 -1.41
N SER A 359 9.69 6.18 -1.21
CA SER A 359 10.11 7.50 -1.71
C SER A 359 11.42 7.97 -1.07
N ARG A 360 11.62 7.71 0.23
CA ARG A 360 12.89 8.00 0.93
C ARG A 360 14.05 7.17 0.38
N LEU A 361 13.80 5.89 0.07
CA LEU A 361 14.81 5.00 -0.50
C LEU A 361 15.22 5.45 -1.91
N GLU A 362 14.25 5.83 -2.74
CA GLU A 362 14.51 6.36 -4.08
C GLU A 362 15.34 7.65 -4.02
N GLN A 363 15.02 8.56 -3.10
CA GLN A 363 15.80 9.78 -2.91
C GLN A 363 17.24 9.47 -2.48
N SER A 364 17.41 8.58 -1.49
CA SER A 364 18.74 8.15 -1.02
C SER A 364 19.58 7.51 -2.14
N ASN A 365 18.95 6.71 -3.01
CA ASN A 365 19.62 6.12 -4.16
C ASN A 365 20.07 7.19 -5.17
N ARG A 366 19.22 8.19 -5.47
CA ARG A 366 19.59 9.31 -6.35
C ARG A 366 20.76 10.11 -5.78
N ASP A 367 20.69 10.46 -4.50
CA ASP A 367 21.77 11.19 -3.83
C ASP A 367 23.09 10.41 -3.88
N LYS A 368 23.03 9.08 -3.72
CA LYS A 368 24.19 8.20 -3.84
C LYS A 368 24.76 8.15 -5.26
N GLU A 369 23.91 8.08 -6.27
CA GLU A 369 24.33 8.12 -7.68
C GLU A 369 25.02 9.45 -8.02
N ASP A 370 24.48 10.58 -7.54
CA ASP A 370 25.08 11.90 -7.73
C ASP A 370 26.45 12.02 -7.04
N LEU A 371 26.58 11.48 -5.82
CA LEU A 371 27.85 11.43 -5.11
C LEU A 371 28.90 10.61 -5.87
N LEU A 372 28.53 9.41 -6.35
CA LEU A 372 29.42 8.56 -7.14
C LEU A 372 29.88 9.27 -8.42
N ARG A 373 28.97 9.97 -9.09
CA ARG A 373 29.30 10.75 -10.30
C ARG A 373 30.30 11.86 -10.01
N ARG A 374 30.11 12.60 -8.92
CA ARG A 374 31.06 13.65 -8.48
C ARG A 374 32.43 13.08 -8.15
N GLU A 375 32.48 11.93 -7.48
CA GLU A 375 33.74 11.26 -7.15
C GLU A 375 34.50 10.83 -8.42
N GLN A 376 33.81 10.27 -9.41
CA GLN A 376 34.40 9.88 -10.68
C GLN A 376 35.02 11.06 -11.44
N ILE A 377 34.31 12.19 -11.50
CA ILE A 377 34.81 13.41 -12.15
C ILE A 377 36.06 13.91 -11.42
N ALA A 378 36.01 14.01 -10.09
CA ALA A 378 37.15 14.47 -9.29
C ALA A 378 38.40 13.59 -9.46
N ARG A 379 38.21 12.26 -9.59
CA ARG A 379 39.31 11.34 -9.88
C ARG A 379 39.91 11.58 -11.27
N ALA A 380 39.08 11.75 -12.29
CA ALA A 380 39.54 12.02 -13.65
C ALA A 380 40.34 13.34 -13.75
N ASP A 381 39.88 14.40 -13.08
CA ASP A 381 40.57 15.69 -13.03
C ASP A 381 41.95 15.57 -12.35
N SER A 382 42.02 14.84 -11.24
CA SER A 382 43.28 14.58 -10.52
C SER A 382 44.30 13.82 -11.38
N GLU A 383 43.86 12.81 -12.12
CA GLU A 383 44.74 12.06 -13.04
C GLU A 383 45.24 12.92 -14.20
N ALA A 384 44.39 13.79 -14.76
CA ALA A 384 44.78 14.71 -15.82
C ALA A 384 45.84 15.70 -15.33
N ALA A 385 45.66 16.30 -14.15
CA ALA A 385 46.62 17.21 -13.55
C ALA A 385 47.99 16.54 -13.30
N ARG A 386 47.98 15.28 -12.85
CA ARG A 386 49.23 14.52 -12.62
C ARG A 386 50.03 14.32 -13.89
N LYS A 387 49.37 13.98 -15.01
CA LYS A 387 50.05 13.79 -16.31
C LYS A 387 50.74 15.06 -16.79
N VAL A 388 50.09 16.23 -16.65
CA VAL A 388 50.69 17.52 -17.03
C VAL A 388 51.96 17.78 -16.23
N ALA A 389 51.92 17.57 -14.90
CA ALA A 389 53.09 17.76 -14.05
C ALA A 389 54.25 16.82 -14.41
N GLU A 390 53.96 15.55 -14.71
CA GLU A 390 54.98 14.58 -15.13
C GLU A 390 55.68 14.99 -16.45
N THR A 391 54.94 15.52 -17.42
CA THR A 391 55.51 15.97 -18.71
C THR A 391 56.45 17.17 -18.55
N ALA A 392 56.07 18.17 -17.73
CA ALA A 392 56.91 19.33 -17.47
C ALA A 392 58.23 18.96 -16.79
N ASN A 393 58.18 17.98 -15.87
CA ASN A 393 59.37 17.54 -15.15
C ASN A 393 60.39 16.86 -16.09
N ARG A 394 59.92 16.08 -17.07
CA ARG A 394 60.81 15.46 -18.07
C ARG A 394 61.56 16.47 -18.93
N MET A 395 60.88 17.50 -19.43
CA MET A 395 61.52 18.55 -20.24
C MET A 395 62.64 19.28 -19.49
N LYS A 396 62.44 19.51 -18.19
CA LYS A 396 63.45 20.11 -17.31
C LYS A 396 64.70 19.22 -17.20
N ASP A 397 64.51 17.91 -17.07
CA ASP A 397 65.62 16.96 -16.93
C ASP A 397 66.45 16.88 -18.22
N ASP A 398 65.80 16.84 -19.40
CA ASP A 398 66.48 16.80 -20.70
C ASP A 398 67.37 18.04 -20.93
N PHE A 399 66.91 19.23 -20.49
CA PHE A 399 67.69 20.47 -20.57
C PHE A 399 68.99 20.40 -19.76
N LEU A 400 68.94 19.89 -18.53
CA LEU A 400 70.11 19.82 -17.64
C LEU A 400 71.21 18.92 -18.22
N VAL A 401 70.82 17.88 -18.96
CA VAL A 401 71.77 16.97 -19.63
C VAL A 401 72.52 17.69 -20.75
N VAL A 402 71.82 18.43 -21.61
CA VAL A 402 72.43 19.17 -22.74
C VAL A 402 73.37 20.27 -22.23
N LEU A 403 72.94 21.06 -21.24
CA LEU A 403 73.76 22.12 -20.66
C LEU A 403 75.09 21.58 -20.10
N SER A 404 75.02 20.44 -19.39
CA SER A 404 76.20 19.81 -18.81
C SER A 404 77.23 19.39 -19.87
N HIS A 405 76.76 18.97 -21.06
CA HIS A 405 77.63 18.56 -22.16
C HIS A 405 78.32 19.75 -22.82
N GLU A 406 77.58 20.83 -23.11
CA GLU A 406 78.10 22.00 -23.81
C GLU A 406 79.09 22.82 -22.95
N LEU A 407 78.95 22.81 -21.62
CA LEU A 407 79.95 23.42 -20.72
C LEU A 407 81.23 22.60 -20.63
N ARG A 408 81.13 21.26 -20.68
CA ARG A 408 82.28 20.36 -20.54
C ARG A 408 83.22 20.44 -21.75
N THR A 409 82.67 20.58 -22.95
CA THR A 409 83.41 20.59 -24.22
C THR A 409 84.50 21.67 -24.29
N PRO A 410 84.25 22.98 -24.03
CA PRO A 410 85.28 24.01 -24.01
C PRO A 410 86.14 24.00 -22.73
N LEU A 411 85.59 23.53 -21.60
CA LEU A 411 86.33 23.45 -20.34
C LEU A 411 87.47 22.43 -20.38
N ASN A 412 87.29 21.30 -21.07
CA ASN A 412 88.29 20.23 -21.17
C ASN A 412 89.62 20.70 -21.83
N PRO A 413 89.62 21.39 -22.99
CA PRO A 413 90.82 22.00 -23.56
C PRO A 413 91.49 23.03 -22.64
N VAL A 414 90.72 23.89 -21.96
CA VAL A 414 91.26 24.88 -21.00
C VAL A 414 92.06 24.17 -19.91
N LEU A 415 91.47 23.14 -19.29
CA LEU A 415 92.12 22.35 -18.25
C LEU A 415 93.32 21.55 -18.81
N GLY A 416 93.18 20.97 -20.00
CA GLY A 416 94.23 20.16 -20.64
C GLY A 416 95.48 20.97 -20.96
N TRP A 417 95.33 22.11 -21.64
CA TRP A 417 96.44 23.01 -21.98
C TRP A 417 97.02 23.70 -20.75
N SER A 418 96.19 24.06 -19.76
CA SER A 418 96.68 24.62 -18.49
C SER A 418 97.59 23.63 -17.75
N ARG A 419 97.22 22.34 -17.68
CA ARG A 419 98.07 21.28 -17.10
C ARG A 419 99.35 21.05 -17.89
N LEU A 420 99.28 21.10 -19.23
CA LEU A 420 100.46 20.97 -20.09
C LEU A 420 101.46 22.10 -19.83
N LEU A 421 100.98 23.35 -19.75
CA LEU A 421 101.81 24.52 -19.45
C LEU A 421 102.47 24.45 -18.07
N GLN A 422 101.78 23.91 -17.06
CA GLN A 422 102.34 23.70 -15.72
C GLN A 422 103.51 22.71 -15.69
N SER A 423 103.62 21.79 -16.66
CA SER A 423 104.68 20.79 -16.73
C SER A 423 106.07 21.36 -17.11
N ARG A 424 106.14 22.64 -17.53
CA ARG A 424 107.36 23.37 -17.95
C ARG A 424 108.19 22.69 -19.08
N LYS A 425 107.60 21.74 -19.81
CA LYS A 425 108.20 21.05 -20.96
C LYS A 425 107.49 21.45 -22.26
N CYS A 426 107.57 22.73 -22.64
CA CYS A 426 106.95 23.23 -23.86
C CYS A 426 107.97 24.10 -24.60
N ASP A 427 108.07 23.92 -25.91
CA ASP A 427 108.73 24.89 -26.77
C ASP A 427 107.85 26.15 -26.92
N GLU A 428 108.43 27.22 -27.44
CA GLU A 428 107.76 28.51 -27.58
C GLU A 428 106.53 28.43 -28.50
N ALA A 429 106.58 27.56 -29.53
CA ALA A 429 105.45 27.30 -30.41
C ALA A 429 104.27 26.64 -29.69
N THR A 430 104.52 25.63 -28.84
CA THR A 430 103.47 24.97 -28.04
C THR A 430 102.92 25.88 -26.96
N LEU A 431 103.74 26.74 -26.34
CA LEU A 431 103.31 27.74 -25.38
C LEU A 431 102.29 28.70 -26.00
N ASN A 432 102.61 29.28 -27.16
CA ASN A 432 101.72 30.22 -27.85
C ASN A 432 100.41 29.54 -28.27
N LYS A 433 100.47 28.32 -28.82
CA LYS A 433 99.28 27.54 -29.19
C LYS A 433 98.40 27.19 -27.99
N ALA A 434 99.01 26.87 -26.84
CA ALA A 434 98.31 26.56 -25.61
C ALA A 434 97.59 27.78 -25.03
N LEU A 435 98.26 28.94 -24.98
CA LEU A 435 97.65 30.21 -24.53
C LEU A 435 96.51 30.63 -25.45
N GLU A 436 96.71 30.57 -26.77
CA GLU A 436 95.67 30.86 -27.75
C GLU A 436 94.45 29.92 -27.60
N THR A 437 94.70 28.63 -27.40
CA THR A 437 93.61 27.65 -27.22
C THR A 437 92.86 27.86 -25.90
N ILE A 438 93.56 28.19 -24.81
CA ILE A 438 92.94 28.52 -23.52
C ILE A 438 92.09 29.78 -23.65
N GLU A 439 92.65 30.85 -24.20
CA GLU A 439 91.94 32.13 -24.37
C GLU A 439 90.68 31.95 -25.23
N ARG A 440 90.80 31.25 -26.36
CA ARG A 440 89.65 30.97 -27.24
C ARG A 440 88.55 30.20 -26.51
N ASN A 441 88.88 29.14 -25.79
CA ASN A 441 87.87 28.33 -25.09
C ASN A 441 87.29 29.03 -23.84
N ALA A 442 88.07 29.88 -23.17
CA ALA A 442 87.58 30.71 -22.08
C ALA A 442 86.56 31.75 -22.57
N LYS A 443 86.82 32.39 -23.71
CA LYS A 443 85.87 33.30 -24.38
C LYS A 443 84.58 32.57 -24.80
N LEU A 444 84.69 31.36 -25.33
CA LEU A 444 83.53 30.51 -25.66
C LEU A 444 82.69 30.16 -24.41
N LEU A 445 83.34 29.84 -23.28
CA LEU A 445 82.63 29.53 -22.04
C LEU A 445 81.91 30.76 -21.46
N MET A 446 82.53 31.94 -21.55
CA MET A 446 81.93 33.21 -21.11
C MET A 446 80.66 33.51 -21.93
N GLN A 447 80.74 33.36 -23.26
CA GLN A 447 79.59 33.52 -24.15
C GLN A 447 78.45 32.53 -23.83
N LEU A 448 78.76 31.25 -23.58
CA LEU A 448 77.73 30.25 -23.22
C LEU A 448 77.01 30.59 -21.90
N ILE A 449 77.73 31.17 -20.93
CA ILE A 449 77.15 31.61 -19.66
C ILE A 449 76.27 32.84 -19.87
N GLU A 450 76.73 33.81 -20.67
CA GLU A 450 75.95 35.01 -21.02
C GLU A 450 74.65 34.64 -21.75
N ASP A 451 74.73 33.75 -22.75
CA ASP A 451 73.55 33.24 -23.46
C ASP A 451 72.57 32.53 -22.51
N LEU A 452 73.07 31.77 -21.53
CA LEU A 452 72.24 31.10 -20.53
C LEU A 452 71.54 32.10 -19.59
N LEU A 453 72.24 33.14 -19.16
CA LEU A 453 71.68 34.21 -18.33
C LEU A 453 70.61 35.00 -19.09
N ASP A 454 70.84 35.29 -20.36
CA ASP A 454 69.87 35.95 -21.23
C ASP A 454 68.60 35.10 -21.38
N VAL A 455 68.73 33.80 -21.65
CA VAL A 455 67.57 32.88 -21.77
C VAL A 455 66.83 32.75 -20.44
N SER A 456 67.53 32.63 -19.31
CA SER A 456 66.91 32.58 -17.99
C SER A 456 66.13 33.86 -17.69
N GLY A 457 66.70 35.03 -18.01
CA GLY A 457 66.03 36.32 -17.86
C GLY A 457 64.81 36.46 -18.78
N ILE A 458 64.89 35.93 -20.00
CA ILE A 458 63.78 35.92 -20.96
C ILE A 458 62.64 35.03 -20.48
N LEU A 459 62.92 33.78 -20.08
CA LEU A 459 61.91 32.81 -19.62
C LEU A 459 61.20 33.28 -18.35
N GLN A 460 61.89 34.06 -17.52
CA GLN A 460 61.33 34.65 -16.29
C GLN A 460 60.68 36.02 -16.53
N GLY A 461 60.74 36.56 -17.75
CA GLY A 461 60.23 37.89 -18.10
C GLY A 461 60.99 39.06 -17.44
N GLN A 462 62.21 38.82 -16.96
CA GLN A 462 63.02 39.77 -16.19
C GLN A 462 64.04 40.55 -17.05
N LEU A 463 64.16 40.23 -18.33
CA LEU A 463 65.04 40.95 -19.26
C LEU A 463 64.49 42.36 -19.52
N SER A 464 65.22 43.39 -19.09
CA SER A 464 64.89 44.81 -19.33
C SER A 464 65.88 45.45 -20.30
N LEU A 465 65.39 46.35 -21.16
CA LEU A 465 66.21 47.07 -22.15
C LEU A 465 66.49 48.50 -21.67
N ASN A 466 67.72 48.96 -21.83
CA ASN A 466 68.07 50.37 -21.64
C ASN A 466 67.86 51.13 -22.95
N VAL A 467 66.59 51.43 -23.25
CA VAL A 467 66.17 52.02 -24.52
C VAL A 467 66.64 53.48 -24.64
N SER A 468 67.35 53.80 -25.73
CA SER A 468 67.79 55.14 -26.10
C SER A 468 67.72 55.34 -27.62
N PRO A 469 67.76 56.56 -28.17
CA PRO A 469 67.90 56.77 -29.61
C PRO A 469 69.27 56.29 -30.10
N VAL A 470 69.30 55.31 -31.00
CA VAL A 470 70.55 54.72 -31.50
C VAL A 470 70.62 54.75 -33.02
N ASP A 471 71.78 55.14 -33.54
CA ASP A 471 72.14 54.97 -34.95
C ASP A 471 72.66 53.55 -35.18
N LEU A 472 72.12 52.87 -36.19
CA LEU A 472 72.43 51.47 -36.50
C LEU A 472 73.77 51.30 -37.23
N VAL A 473 74.26 52.31 -37.95
CA VAL A 473 75.52 52.19 -38.72
C VAL A 473 76.70 51.88 -37.79
N PRO A 474 76.94 52.65 -36.69
CA PRO A 474 78.02 52.34 -35.75
C PRO A 474 77.87 50.98 -35.04
N ILE A 475 76.64 50.49 -34.87
CA ILE A 475 76.39 49.17 -34.26
C ILE A 475 76.82 48.06 -35.22
N ILE A 476 76.43 48.16 -36.49
CA ILE A 476 76.74 47.17 -37.52
C ILE A 476 78.25 47.16 -37.77
N GLU A 477 78.89 48.33 -37.85
CA GLU A 477 80.34 48.43 -37.99
C GLU A 477 81.07 47.78 -36.80
N ALA A 478 80.65 48.05 -35.57
CA ALA A 478 81.24 47.43 -34.38
C ALA A 478 81.05 45.90 -34.37
N ALA A 479 79.89 45.40 -34.83
CA ALA A 479 79.65 43.97 -34.95
C ALA A 479 80.51 43.33 -36.06
N ILE A 480 80.71 44.01 -37.19
CA ILE A 480 81.60 43.55 -38.27
C ILE A 480 83.04 43.48 -37.80
N GLU A 481 83.51 44.51 -37.08
CA GLU A 481 84.86 44.54 -36.53
C GLU A 481 85.13 43.32 -35.62
N THR A 482 84.15 42.92 -34.80
CA THR A 482 84.29 41.75 -33.91
C THR A 482 84.44 40.42 -34.65
N VAL A 483 83.91 40.30 -35.87
CA VAL A 483 84.01 39.06 -36.68
C VAL A 483 85.08 39.14 -37.77
N HIS A 484 85.72 40.31 -37.96
CA HIS A 484 86.66 40.57 -39.05
C HIS A 484 87.79 39.54 -39.10
N LEU A 485 88.46 39.29 -37.97
CA LEU A 485 89.56 38.32 -37.89
C LEU A 485 89.09 36.89 -38.19
N ALA A 486 87.88 36.51 -37.75
CA ALA A 486 87.33 35.19 -37.99
C ALA A 486 86.94 34.99 -39.47
N ALA A 487 86.44 36.04 -40.12
CA ALA A 487 86.15 36.05 -41.55
C ALA A 487 87.44 36.01 -42.38
N GLU A 488 88.45 36.80 -42.02
CA GLU A 488 89.76 36.83 -42.69
C GLU A 488 90.48 35.48 -42.60
N ALA A 489 90.44 34.82 -41.43
CA ALA A 489 90.99 33.48 -41.23
C ALA A 489 90.36 32.42 -42.15
N LYS A 490 89.10 32.61 -42.56
CA LYS A 490 88.40 31.78 -43.56
C LYS A 490 88.46 32.36 -44.97
N SER A 491 89.13 33.49 -45.19
CA SER A 491 89.10 34.23 -46.46
C SER A 491 87.67 34.55 -46.94
N ILE A 492 86.75 34.80 -46.01
CA ILE A 492 85.37 35.18 -46.31
C ILE A 492 85.34 36.68 -46.60
N GLN A 493 84.74 37.05 -47.73
CA GLN A 493 84.53 38.45 -48.08
C GLN A 493 83.28 38.99 -47.38
N ILE A 494 83.44 40.01 -46.53
CA ILE A 494 82.31 40.76 -45.97
C ILE A 494 82.08 41.99 -46.85
N GLN A 495 80.91 42.05 -47.50
CA GLN A 495 80.50 43.22 -48.29
C GLN A 495 79.42 43.99 -47.54
N THR A 496 79.58 45.31 -47.46
CA THR A 496 78.64 46.18 -46.75
C THR A 496 77.95 47.14 -47.71
N VAL A 497 76.63 47.24 -47.59
CA VAL A 497 75.81 48.26 -48.24
C VAL A 497 74.99 48.94 -47.15
N LEU A 498 75.58 49.97 -46.53
CA LEU A 498 74.96 50.70 -45.43
C LEU A 498 74.43 52.03 -45.97
N GLN A 499 73.11 52.15 -46.08
CA GLN A 499 72.50 53.42 -46.47
C GLN A 499 72.75 54.46 -45.36
N PRO A 500 73.40 55.60 -45.65
CA PRO A 500 73.56 56.67 -44.67
C PRO A 500 72.19 57.32 -44.37
N ASN A 501 71.99 57.78 -43.12
CA ASN A 501 70.77 58.48 -42.66
C ASN A 501 69.45 57.66 -42.73
N VAL A 502 69.49 56.37 -42.37
CA VAL A 502 68.28 55.52 -42.27
C VAL A 502 67.31 55.95 -41.15
N GLY A 503 67.77 56.79 -40.22
CA GLY A 503 67.03 57.24 -39.04
C GLY A 503 67.49 56.52 -37.77
N GLN A 504 67.10 57.04 -36.60
CA GLN A 504 67.43 56.41 -35.31
C GLN A 504 66.35 55.41 -34.91
N VAL A 505 66.75 54.31 -34.28
CA VAL A 505 65.82 53.36 -33.63
C VAL A 505 65.82 53.58 -32.12
N ALA A 506 64.69 53.35 -31.47
CA ALA A 506 64.63 53.33 -30.00
C ALA A 506 65.10 51.96 -29.53
N GLY A 507 66.32 51.88 -28.98
CA GLY A 507 66.86 50.60 -28.54
C GLY A 507 68.03 50.65 -27.58
N ASP A 508 68.38 49.49 -27.08
CA ASP A 508 69.56 49.25 -26.27
C ASP A 508 70.74 48.95 -27.20
N ARG A 509 71.73 49.84 -27.22
CA ARG A 509 72.88 49.76 -28.12
C ARG A 509 73.61 48.42 -27.99
N THR A 510 73.83 47.94 -26.76
CA THR A 510 74.59 46.71 -26.50
C THR A 510 73.80 45.49 -26.97
N ARG A 511 72.49 45.46 -26.73
CA ARG A 511 71.62 44.36 -27.16
C ARG A 511 71.40 44.33 -28.68
N LEU A 512 71.31 45.50 -29.32
CA LEU A 512 71.26 45.59 -30.77
C LEU A 512 72.60 45.16 -31.41
N GLN A 513 73.73 45.50 -30.80
CA GLN A 513 75.04 44.98 -31.23
C GLN A 513 75.10 43.45 -31.09
N GLN A 514 74.57 42.89 -30.01
CA GLN A 514 74.47 41.44 -29.80
C GLN A 514 73.61 40.76 -30.87
N VAL A 515 72.50 41.38 -31.29
CA VAL A 515 71.65 40.88 -32.40
C VAL A 515 72.46 40.77 -33.68
N VAL A 516 73.10 41.87 -34.10
CA VAL A 516 73.87 41.90 -35.35
C VAL A 516 75.07 40.95 -35.28
N TRP A 517 75.76 40.94 -34.14
CA TRP A 517 76.88 40.04 -33.91
C TRP A 517 76.48 38.57 -33.96
N ASN A 518 75.36 38.17 -33.35
CA ASN A 518 74.89 36.78 -33.40
C ASN A 518 74.57 36.34 -34.84
N LEU A 519 73.97 37.22 -35.63
CA LEU A 519 73.70 36.96 -37.05
C LEU A 519 75.00 36.85 -37.86
N LEU A 520 75.93 37.78 -37.68
CA LEU A 520 77.22 37.77 -38.38
C LEU A 520 78.12 36.60 -37.97
N SER A 521 78.14 36.27 -36.68
CA SER A 521 78.89 35.13 -36.15
C SER A 521 78.35 33.82 -36.74
N ASN A 522 77.03 33.66 -36.83
CA ASN A 522 76.42 32.52 -37.52
C ASN A 522 76.78 32.51 -39.02
N ALA A 523 76.65 33.65 -39.72
CA ALA A 523 77.01 33.75 -41.13
C ALA A 523 78.46 33.33 -41.39
N VAL A 524 79.42 33.86 -40.62
CA VAL A 524 80.85 33.48 -40.73
C VAL A 524 81.10 32.02 -40.33
N LYS A 525 80.39 31.52 -39.32
CA LYS A 525 80.53 30.13 -38.83
C LYS A 525 80.12 29.12 -39.90
N PHE A 526 78.98 29.34 -40.56
CA PHE A 526 78.39 28.40 -41.52
C PHE A 526 78.79 28.65 -42.98
N THR A 527 79.49 29.74 -43.26
CA THR A 527 80.11 29.96 -44.58
C THR A 527 81.44 29.18 -44.70
N PRO A 528 81.65 28.40 -45.78
CA PRO A 528 82.91 27.72 -46.04
C PRO A 528 84.02 28.72 -46.42
N PRO A 529 85.31 28.32 -46.36
CA PRO A 529 86.41 29.19 -46.72
C PRO A 529 86.30 29.73 -48.16
N GLY A 530 86.59 31.02 -48.37
CA GLY A 530 86.46 31.70 -49.66
C GLY A 530 85.04 32.16 -50.03
N GLY A 531 84.05 31.96 -49.16
CA GLY A 531 82.66 32.40 -49.36
C GLY A 531 82.45 33.91 -49.13
N ARG A 532 81.18 34.32 -49.13
CA ARG A 532 80.79 35.73 -48.98
C ARG A 532 79.68 35.91 -47.94
N VAL A 533 79.75 37.01 -47.20
CA VAL A 533 78.69 37.51 -46.32
C VAL A 533 78.35 38.94 -46.72
N ASP A 534 77.09 39.18 -47.07
CA ASP A 534 76.55 40.47 -47.49
C ASP A 534 75.74 41.07 -46.34
N VAL A 535 76.13 42.27 -45.89
CA VAL A 535 75.47 43.01 -44.81
C VAL A 535 74.86 44.28 -45.37
N GLN A 536 73.54 44.38 -45.32
CA GLN A 536 72.79 45.50 -45.89
C GLN A 536 71.98 46.20 -44.81
N LEU A 537 72.01 47.53 -44.84
CA LEU A 537 71.13 48.39 -44.04
C LEU A 537 70.38 49.33 -44.97
N PHE A 538 69.06 49.29 -44.92
CA PHE A 538 68.20 50.18 -45.69
C PHE A 538 66.95 50.58 -44.90
N SER A 539 66.38 51.72 -45.24
CA SER A 539 65.09 52.17 -44.70
C SER A 539 63.95 51.65 -45.58
N LEU A 540 62.98 50.95 -44.98
CA LEU A 540 61.76 50.50 -45.65
C LEU A 540 60.54 51.05 -44.92
N GLY A 541 59.97 52.15 -45.44
CA GLY A 541 58.81 52.81 -44.83
C GLY A 541 59.15 53.40 -43.45
N THR A 542 58.55 52.84 -42.39
CA THR A 542 58.76 53.28 -41.00
C THR A 542 59.74 52.40 -40.23
N GLN A 543 60.48 51.53 -40.93
CA GLN A 543 61.39 50.56 -40.32
C GLN A 543 62.78 50.63 -40.93
N ALA A 544 63.81 50.41 -40.10
CA ALA A 544 65.14 50.06 -40.55
C ALA A 544 65.22 48.54 -40.74
N GLN A 545 65.72 48.09 -41.89
CA GLN A 545 65.98 46.69 -42.15
C GLN A 545 67.48 46.40 -42.21
N ILE A 546 67.90 45.47 -41.37
CA ILE A 546 69.25 44.88 -41.38
C ILE A 546 69.12 43.50 -42.03
N ARG A 547 69.79 43.30 -43.15
CA ARG A 547 69.86 42.00 -43.82
C ARG A 547 71.27 41.45 -43.75
N VAL A 548 71.41 40.23 -43.26
CA VAL A 548 72.65 39.47 -43.26
C VAL A 548 72.43 38.23 -44.13
N SER A 549 73.10 38.18 -45.27
CA SER A 549 73.02 37.08 -46.23
C SER A 549 74.37 36.39 -46.35
N ASP A 550 74.40 35.07 -46.33
CA ASP A 550 75.62 34.28 -46.46
C ASP A 550 75.53 33.28 -47.63
N THR A 551 76.69 32.85 -48.14
CA THR A 551 76.80 31.79 -49.16
C THR A 551 77.17 30.44 -48.53
N GLY A 552 76.69 30.18 -47.31
CA GLY A 552 77.03 29.01 -46.50
C GLY A 552 76.16 27.79 -46.74
N SER A 553 76.16 26.87 -45.77
CA SER A 553 75.52 25.55 -45.86
C SER A 553 73.99 25.56 -45.95
N GLY A 554 73.34 26.73 -45.85
CA GLY A 554 71.89 26.85 -45.85
C GLY A 554 71.19 26.14 -44.68
N ILE A 555 69.85 26.14 -44.70
CA ILE A 555 68.97 25.60 -43.65
C ILE A 555 67.95 24.65 -44.30
N SER A 556 67.74 23.46 -43.73
CA SER A 556 66.76 22.49 -44.25
C SER A 556 65.32 22.95 -44.01
N GLU A 557 64.41 22.57 -44.92
CA GLU A 557 62.98 22.93 -44.84
C GLU A 557 62.31 22.42 -43.56
N ASP A 558 62.70 21.22 -43.10
CA ASP A 558 62.18 20.63 -41.86
C ASP A 558 62.63 21.39 -40.59
N PHE A 559 63.78 22.09 -40.66
CA PHE A 559 64.35 22.80 -39.52
C PHE A 559 64.03 24.31 -39.53
N LEU A 560 63.83 24.91 -40.72
CA LEU A 560 63.57 26.34 -40.89
C LEU A 560 62.42 26.87 -40.00
N PRO A 561 61.27 26.18 -39.82
CA PRO A 561 60.20 26.62 -38.93
C PRO A 561 60.60 26.71 -37.45
N PHE A 562 61.65 25.98 -37.05
CA PHE A 562 62.11 25.86 -35.68
C PHE A 562 63.48 26.53 -35.45
N VAL A 563 63.97 27.32 -36.41
CA VAL A 563 65.31 27.93 -36.36
C VAL A 563 65.49 28.93 -35.22
N PHE A 564 64.39 29.48 -34.71
CA PHE A 564 64.35 30.40 -33.56
C PHE A 564 63.95 29.70 -32.25
N ASP A 565 63.65 28.39 -32.24
CA ASP A 565 63.32 27.65 -31.02
C ASP A 565 64.55 27.55 -30.11
N TYR A 566 64.33 27.68 -28.80
CA TYR A 566 65.38 27.45 -27.81
C TYR A 566 65.90 26.01 -27.88
N PHE A 567 67.23 25.85 -27.79
CA PHE A 567 67.91 24.56 -27.69
C PHE A 567 67.74 23.63 -28.90
N ARG A 568 67.25 24.15 -30.04
CA ARG A 568 67.14 23.39 -31.28
C ARG A 568 68.35 23.61 -32.18
N GLN A 569 68.83 22.53 -32.78
CA GLN A 569 69.95 22.52 -33.73
C GLN A 569 69.64 21.59 -34.91
N ALA A 570 70.11 21.96 -36.10
CA ALA A 570 70.14 21.05 -37.26
C ALA A 570 71.16 19.91 -37.03
N ASP A 571 70.91 18.75 -37.65
CA ASP A 571 71.54 17.43 -37.45
C ASP A 571 72.95 17.36 -36.81
N SER A 572 73.10 16.37 -35.93
CA SER A 572 74.27 16.13 -35.05
C SER A 572 75.64 15.88 -35.73
N SER A 573 75.71 15.76 -37.06
CA SER A 573 76.91 15.40 -37.82
C SER A 573 77.80 16.61 -38.15
N THR A 574 77.22 17.77 -38.49
CA THR A 574 77.92 19.04 -38.76
C THR A 574 78.29 19.82 -37.49
N THR A 575 77.57 19.58 -36.39
CA THR A 575 77.72 20.29 -35.11
C THR A 575 78.94 19.86 -34.28
N ARG A 576 79.48 18.64 -34.48
CA ARG A 576 80.70 18.19 -33.79
C ARG A 576 81.94 19.03 -34.11
N VAL A 577 81.96 19.74 -35.23
CA VAL A 577 83.11 20.54 -35.67
C VAL A 577 83.05 21.98 -35.13
N PHE A 578 81.87 22.52 -34.86
CA PHE A 578 81.70 23.96 -34.56
C PHE A 578 80.95 24.32 -33.26
N GLY A 579 80.36 23.36 -32.52
CA GLY A 579 79.81 23.53 -31.14
C GLY A 579 78.70 24.58 -30.93
N GLY A 580 77.93 24.51 -29.84
CA GLY A 580 76.98 25.57 -29.41
C GLY A 580 75.72 25.05 -28.72
N LEU A 581 74.99 25.90 -28.00
CA LEU A 581 73.73 25.56 -27.31
C LEU A 581 72.45 25.78 -28.15
N GLY A 582 72.58 26.33 -29.37
CA GLY A 582 71.41 26.67 -30.20
C GLY A 582 70.61 27.87 -29.68
N LEU A 583 71.23 28.74 -28.89
CA LEU A 583 70.56 29.86 -28.23
C LEU A 583 70.63 31.18 -29.01
N GLY A 584 71.67 31.38 -29.82
CA GLY A 584 71.95 32.68 -30.44
C GLY A 584 70.78 33.23 -31.28
N LEU A 585 70.09 32.38 -32.06
CA LEU A 585 68.95 32.83 -32.88
C LEU A 585 67.67 33.03 -32.05
N ALA A 586 67.45 32.22 -31.01
CA ALA A 586 66.34 32.44 -30.08
C ALA A 586 66.51 33.76 -29.28
N ILE A 587 67.76 34.10 -28.92
CA ILE A 587 68.12 35.39 -28.31
C ILE A 587 67.89 36.52 -29.31
N VAL A 588 68.32 36.39 -30.57
CA VAL A 588 68.04 37.38 -31.63
C VAL A 588 66.55 37.63 -31.76
N HIS A 589 65.74 36.57 -31.88
CA HIS A 589 64.29 36.67 -32.01
C HIS A 589 63.69 37.46 -30.86
N ARG A 590 64.02 37.10 -29.61
CA ARG A 590 63.46 37.78 -28.45
C ARG A 590 63.95 39.22 -28.28
N LEU A 591 65.24 39.48 -28.50
CA LEU A 591 65.78 40.83 -28.41
C LEU A 591 65.13 41.74 -29.45
N VAL A 592 64.94 41.27 -30.67
CA VAL A 592 64.26 42.03 -31.74
C VAL A 592 62.79 42.29 -31.38
N GLU A 593 62.06 41.30 -30.85
CA GLU A 593 60.68 41.49 -30.35
C GLU A 593 60.60 42.53 -29.24
N LEU A 594 61.52 42.51 -28.27
CA LEU A 594 61.55 43.48 -27.17
C LEU A 594 61.86 44.90 -27.64
N HIS A 595 62.52 45.05 -28.79
CA HIS A 595 62.71 46.32 -29.49
C HIS A 595 61.53 46.70 -30.39
N GLY A 596 60.42 45.94 -30.37
CA GLY A 596 59.23 46.17 -31.18
C GLY A 596 59.41 45.84 -32.66
N GLY A 597 60.42 45.03 -33.00
CA GLY A 597 60.76 44.60 -34.34
C GLY A 597 60.36 43.16 -34.65
N THR A 598 60.76 42.69 -35.84
CA THR A 598 60.58 41.29 -36.28
C THR A 598 61.86 40.76 -36.91
N VAL A 599 62.16 39.48 -36.73
CA VAL A 599 63.24 38.79 -37.45
C VAL A 599 62.66 37.65 -38.30
N GLN A 600 63.20 37.48 -39.51
CA GLN A 600 62.81 36.42 -40.45
C GLN A 600 64.07 35.72 -40.97
N ALA A 601 63.96 34.43 -41.23
CA ALA A 601 65.01 33.61 -41.82
C ALA A 601 64.49 32.99 -43.13
N GLU A 602 65.29 33.10 -44.18
CA GLU A 602 65.01 32.53 -45.49
C GLU A 602 66.24 31.72 -45.94
N SER A 603 66.04 30.51 -46.42
CA SER A 603 67.09 29.71 -47.06
C SER A 603 66.49 28.89 -48.18
N PRO A 604 67.05 28.93 -49.41
CA PRO A 604 66.56 28.12 -50.53
C PRO A 604 66.79 26.60 -50.36
N GLY A 605 67.48 26.17 -49.30
CA GLY A 605 67.85 24.79 -49.02
C GLY A 605 69.33 24.63 -48.66
N ALA A 606 69.76 23.39 -48.47
CA ALA A 606 71.16 23.08 -48.13
C ALA A 606 72.13 23.57 -49.23
N ASP A 607 73.29 24.07 -48.81
CA ASP A 607 74.39 24.63 -49.61
C ASP A 607 74.03 25.85 -50.50
N LEU A 608 72.88 26.48 -50.24
CA LEU A 608 72.40 27.66 -50.99
C LEU A 608 72.41 28.94 -50.14
N GLY A 609 73.07 28.92 -48.98
CA GLY A 609 73.15 30.05 -48.07
C GLY A 609 71.88 30.33 -47.28
N ALA A 610 71.96 31.31 -46.38
CA ALA A 610 70.81 31.79 -45.61
C ALA A 610 70.77 33.32 -45.60
N THR A 611 69.56 33.86 -45.46
CA THR A 611 69.32 35.30 -45.30
C THR A 611 68.50 35.54 -44.06
N PHE A 612 69.03 36.34 -43.14
CA PHE A 612 68.33 36.80 -41.96
C PHE A 612 67.99 38.28 -42.11
N THR A 613 66.72 38.61 -41.96
CA THR A 613 66.22 40.00 -42.06
C THR A 613 65.65 40.43 -40.72
N VAL A 614 66.26 41.45 -40.11
CA VAL A 614 65.80 42.10 -38.88
C VAL A 614 65.16 43.43 -39.25
N SER A 615 63.91 43.64 -38.85
CA SER A 615 63.16 44.88 -39.08
C SER A 615 62.90 45.58 -37.75
N LEU A 616 63.38 46.82 -37.59
CA LEU A 616 63.25 47.62 -36.37
C LEU A 616 62.48 48.92 -36.65
N PRO A 617 61.56 49.36 -35.77
CA PRO A 617 60.83 50.60 -35.97
C PRO A 617 61.74 51.84 -35.82
N LEU A 618 61.63 52.77 -36.77
CA LEU A 618 62.31 54.07 -36.71
C LEU A 618 61.58 55.01 -35.75
N ILE A 619 62.34 55.83 -35.02
CA ILE A 619 61.81 56.94 -34.23
C ILE A 619 61.22 57.97 -35.20
N LYS A 620 59.94 58.31 -35.03
CA LYS A 620 59.31 59.38 -35.82
C LYS A 620 60.03 60.70 -35.57
N ALA A 621 60.48 61.35 -36.63
CA ALA A 621 60.98 62.72 -36.55
C ALA A 621 59.77 63.68 -36.34
N ASP A 622 59.52 64.11 -35.11
CA ASP A 622 58.57 65.17 -34.82
C ASP A 622 59.16 66.53 -35.25
N ASN A 623 58.85 66.92 -36.48
CA ASN A 623 58.95 68.32 -36.92
C ASN A 623 57.82 69.13 -36.26
N ASN A 624 58.00 69.59 -35.01
CA ASN A 624 57.35 70.82 -34.47
C ASN A 624 57.64 71.02 -32.98
N THR A 625 58.58 71.91 -32.63
CA THR A 625 58.44 72.75 -31.42
C THR A 625 59.37 73.99 -31.47
N SER A 626 59.07 74.90 -32.38
CA SER A 626 59.40 76.33 -32.21
C SER A 626 58.07 77.08 -32.24
N GLU A 627 57.30 77.07 -31.13
CA GLU A 627 56.24 78.07 -30.88
C GLU A 627 55.49 77.93 -29.53
N SER A 628 55.59 76.82 -28.78
CA SER A 628 54.69 76.59 -27.62
C SER A 628 55.25 76.91 -26.22
N LYS A 629 56.11 77.94 -26.05
CA LYS A 629 56.62 78.37 -24.72
C LYS A 629 56.27 79.82 -24.35
N LEU A 630 55.15 80.33 -24.88
CA LEU A 630 54.66 81.69 -24.62
C LEU A 630 53.23 81.76 -24.02
N MET A 631 52.63 80.65 -23.59
CA MET A 631 51.25 80.66 -23.03
C MET A 631 51.03 79.71 -21.85
N LEU A 632 51.89 79.76 -20.83
CA LEU A 632 51.61 79.11 -19.53
C LEU A 632 52.08 80.02 -18.36
N ASP A 633 51.80 81.31 -18.50
CA ASP A 633 52.03 82.34 -17.48
C ASP A 633 50.78 83.22 -17.28
N GLN A 634 49.58 82.62 -17.44
CA GLN A 634 48.30 83.21 -17.05
C GLN A 634 47.30 82.10 -16.66
N GLU A 635 46.74 82.27 -15.46
CA GLU A 635 45.56 81.60 -14.87
C GLU A 635 45.76 80.36 -13.98
N PHE A 636 45.75 80.68 -12.67
CA PHE A 636 45.33 79.94 -11.46
C PHE A 636 46.18 78.81 -10.88
#